data_AF-A0A6A5GX83-F1
#
_entry.id   AF-A0A6A5GX83-F1
#
_cell.length_a   1.000
_cell.length_b   1.000
_cell.length_c   1.000
_cell.angle_alpha   90.00
_cell.angle_beta   90.00
_cell.angle_gamma   90.00
#
_symmetry.space_group_name_H-M   'P 1'
#
loop_
_entity.id
_entity.type
_entity.pdbx_description
1 polymer ?
#
loop_
_entity_poly.entity_id
_entity_poly.type
_entity_poly.pdbx_seq_one_letter_code
_entity_poly.pdbx_strand_id
1 'polypeptide(L)'
;MGVTWVFEAEQTAKSVERILESLGAELTGQYSIDVTPYNPPVPSTEYPPNIVMHHSKCPQSTFSICPKGDFKKSPKAVCDRGFDLIMSKLSAGLLIDNAGKIEINGNEFRLHSDWTARVGTAVQGTTVKGTIVEIEYDASLIVVQCRDMIVEFIKNTFNKYMGISYDSSDRDLSFRIALEYFDDLRLLFNAKCSGLEAWQIVSYAISLCLFIAWFKRMIRSNEPPLIQIRKSVFSLLRSLPWVRRKLEADLAKAQVEIEEEVHQYDHMREFYKFLPERCMDSEEILADGRRYAMMGERRHVQHYDPQTRDEDMKLSAKSIFCSSSTYSPIRDPHRSDAFPGVRKMEAEILKMTCAMFHGGKDACGVVAGGGTEALMLACLAYRNRSRARGEWRAEIVAPSTAHPALDKAAAFFDMTIKRIQVDGDDRANVGAMKRAIGPRTCMIIASAPNHITGTVDPIEKLAKLAQRYHIPLHVDCTLGGFVLPFMEHADYSVPAYDFRLPGVTSISADLHRYGQCPGRLSVLMYREPVFLRHQFFTNSEWPGGCYATPTMSGGRDGGAVATAWAIMLRKGRDGYINACQRIVEGTRQLAYRLQGIDGISIKGSADLCVVAFTTSEVNVYNLVDFMVHKGWHVDPLLSPAAARIPITLSMCEEGVIEHFIEDLEVGICNLKSMESDKLGTTASFYHMLKKVNDKTLVDELSMIRLAAHYSIPPPAERRSLRTLSVEGRKLSMLGATGEMGKKLEELRRGYQKDKEARKEAAAAAAQAIKDEE
;
A
#
# COMPACT_ATOMS: atom_id res chain seq x y z
N MET A 1 -32.51 -34.77 33.77
CA MET A 1 -32.54 -35.03 35.23
C MET A 1 -31.59 -34.05 35.86
N GLY A 2 -32.07 -33.19 36.74
CA GLY A 2 -31.22 -32.33 37.56
C GLY A 2 -31.36 -32.75 39.02
N VAL A 3 -30.25 -32.80 39.75
CA VAL A 3 -30.24 -33.14 41.18
C VAL A 3 -29.53 -32.05 41.96
N THR A 4 -30.06 -31.70 43.12
CA THR A 4 -29.47 -30.73 44.03
C THR A 4 -29.55 -31.22 45.47
N TRP A 5 -28.62 -30.73 46.28
CA TRP A 5 -28.56 -31.02 47.71
C TRP A 5 -28.81 -29.73 48.49
N VAL A 6 -29.71 -29.81 49.47
CA VAL A 6 -30.04 -28.74 50.43
C VAL A 6 -29.67 -29.22 51.82
N PHE A 7 -28.98 -28.37 52.59
CA PHE A 7 -28.48 -28.72 53.92
C PHE A 7 -29.21 -27.91 55.00
N GLU A 8 -30.08 -28.59 55.74
CA GLU A 8 -30.90 -28.03 56.82
C GLU A 8 -30.30 -28.41 58.18
N ALA A 9 -29.31 -27.61 58.62
CA ALA A 9 -28.61 -27.84 59.89
C ALA A 9 -29.46 -27.51 61.14
N GLU A 10 -30.48 -26.66 60.96
CA GLU A 10 -31.30 -26.10 62.03
C GLU A 10 -32.65 -26.83 62.16
N GLN A 11 -32.98 -27.71 61.22
CA GLN A 11 -34.22 -28.49 61.20
C GLN A 11 -33.92 -29.98 61.33
N THR A 12 -34.81 -30.70 62.02
CA THR A 12 -34.77 -32.17 62.05
C THR A 12 -35.41 -32.74 60.79
N ALA A 13 -35.01 -33.95 60.37
CA ALA A 13 -35.61 -34.64 59.22
C ALA A 13 -37.15 -34.63 59.27
N LYS A 14 -37.74 -34.96 60.42
CA LYS A 14 -39.20 -34.91 60.65
C LYS A 14 -39.84 -33.54 60.44
N SER A 15 -39.12 -32.44 60.70
CA SER A 15 -39.63 -31.09 60.45
C SER A 15 -39.73 -30.82 58.95
N VAL A 16 -38.73 -31.25 58.19
CA VAL A 16 -38.68 -31.08 56.74
C VAL A 16 -39.69 -31.99 56.05
N GLU A 17 -39.83 -33.24 56.51
CA GLU A 17 -40.86 -34.17 56.02
C GLU A 17 -42.27 -33.54 56.10
N ARG A 18 -42.61 -32.89 57.22
CA ARG A 18 -43.90 -32.18 57.36
C ARG A 18 -44.08 -31.02 56.39
N ILE A 19 -42.99 -30.33 56.03
CA ILE A 19 -43.03 -29.25 55.02
C ILE A 19 -43.36 -29.85 53.65
N LEU A 20 -42.70 -30.95 53.28
CA LEU A 20 -42.98 -31.66 52.01
C LEU A 20 -44.40 -32.24 51.97
N GLU A 21 -44.86 -32.86 53.06
CA GLU A 21 -46.25 -33.34 53.18
C GLU A 21 -47.27 -32.20 53.03
N SER A 22 -46.97 -31.02 53.56
CA SER A 22 -47.84 -29.84 53.42
C SER A 22 -47.91 -29.30 51.99
N LEU A 23 -46.89 -29.61 51.17
CA LEU A 23 -46.85 -29.31 49.74
C LEU A 23 -47.50 -30.41 48.89
N GLY A 24 -48.02 -31.49 49.51
CA GLY A 24 -48.67 -32.60 48.81
C GLY A 24 -47.73 -33.73 48.41
N ALA A 25 -46.59 -33.89 49.07
CA ALA A 25 -45.67 -34.99 48.77
C ALA A 25 -46.16 -36.32 49.36
N GLU A 26 -46.08 -37.39 48.57
CA GLU A 26 -46.41 -38.74 49.01
C GLU A 26 -45.14 -39.52 49.34
N LEU A 27 -45.11 -40.23 50.47
CA LEU A 27 -44.00 -41.10 50.85
C LEU A 27 -43.94 -42.31 49.91
N THR A 28 -42.84 -42.43 49.14
CA THR A 28 -42.66 -43.50 48.14
C THR A 28 -41.65 -44.57 48.54
N GLY A 29 -40.78 -44.30 49.52
CA GLY A 29 -39.80 -45.30 49.96
C GLY A 29 -38.84 -44.82 51.04
N GLN A 30 -37.87 -45.67 51.37
CA GLN A 30 -36.71 -45.32 52.20
C GLN A 30 -35.46 -45.34 51.34
N TYR A 31 -34.52 -44.45 51.65
CA TYR A 31 -33.25 -44.35 50.94
C TYR A 31 -32.08 -44.23 51.92
N SER A 32 -30.95 -44.81 51.50
CA SER A 32 -29.67 -44.71 52.17
C SER A 32 -28.62 -44.34 51.13
N ILE A 33 -27.84 -43.29 51.41
CA ILE A 33 -26.75 -42.82 50.53
C ILE A 33 -25.47 -42.73 51.32
N ASP A 34 -24.43 -43.32 50.73
CA ASP A 34 -23.05 -43.16 51.15
C ASP A 34 -22.40 -42.02 50.36
N VAL A 35 -21.88 -41.02 51.07
CA VAL A 35 -21.17 -39.89 50.49
C VAL A 35 -19.69 -39.97 50.88
N THR A 36 -18.83 -40.14 49.88
CA THR A 36 -17.38 -40.22 50.05
C THR A 36 -16.72 -38.87 49.76
N PRO A 37 -16.06 -38.23 50.74
CA PRO A 37 -15.34 -36.99 50.50
C PRO A 37 -13.98 -37.21 49.82
N TYR A 38 -13.59 -36.28 48.94
CA TYR A 38 -12.27 -36.21 48.32
C TYR A 38 -11.51 -34.97 48.83
N ASN A 39 -10.23 -35.13 49.19
CA ASN A 39 -9.35 -34.06 49.67
C ASN A 39 -8.15 -33.85 48.72
N PRO A 40 -7.62 -32.62 48.56
CA PRO A 40 -6.36 -32.40 47.87
C PRO A 40 -5.16 -33.00 48.63
N PRO A 41 -4.02 -33.28 47.97
CA PRO A 41 -2.88 -34.00 48.54
C PRO A 41 -2.03 -33.08 49.43
N VAL A 42 -2.09 -31.76 49.20
CA VAL A 42 -1.37 -30.72 49.94
C VAL A 42 -2.38 -29.67 50.40
N PRO A 43 -2.44 -29.34 51.71
CA PRO A 43 -3.25 -28.22 52.19
C PRO A 43 -2.67 -26.90 51.66
N SER A 44 -3.41 -26.21 50.79
CA SER A 44 -3.11 -24.85 50.36
C SER A 44 -3.73 -23.85 51.34
N THR A 45 -2.98 -22.82 51.73
CA THR A 45 -3.49 -21.68 52.51
C THR A 45 -4.23 -20.65 51.66
N GLU A 46 -4.14 -20.73 50.32
CA GLU A 46 -4.78 -19.81 49.39
C GLU A 46 -6.24 -20.18 49.07
N TYR A 47 -6.62 -21.45 49.20
CA TYR A 47 -7.97 -21.91 48.86
C TYR A 47 -8.53 -22.86 49.93
N PRO A 48 -9.77 -22.67 50.40
CA PRO A 48 -10.38 -23.56 51.38
C PRO A 48 -10.50 -24.98 50.79
N PRO A 49 -10.22 -26.05 51.58
CA PRO A 49 -10.31 -27.41 51.08
C PRO A 49 -11.73 -27.68 50.60
N ASN A 50 -11.90 -28.05 49.34
CA ASN A 50 -13.22 -28.36 48.79
C ASN A 50 -13.51 -29.85 48.93
N ILE A 51 -14.67 -30.19 49.49
CA ILE A 51 -15.17 -31.56 49.58
C ILE A 51 -16.02 -31.83 48.35
N VAL A 52 -15.65 -32.87 47.58
CA VAL A 52 -16.48 -33.42 46.51
C VAL A 52 -17.42 -34.46 47.13
N MET A 53 -18.73 -34.28 46.96
CA MET A 53 -19.77 -35.24 47.34
C MET A 53 -20.38 -35.82 46.07
N HIS A 54 -20.62 -37.13 46.01
CA HIS A 54 -21.25 -37.79 44.86
C HIS A 54 -22.34 -38.76 45.30
N HIS A 55 -23.32 -39.00 44.43
CA HIS A 55 -24.41 -39.93 44.68
C HIS A 55 -23.97 -41.38 44.39
N SER A 56 -24.13 -42.30 45.35
CA SER A 56 -23.64 -43.68 45.21
C SER A 56 -24.41 -44.49 44.16
N LYS A 57 -25.71 -44.25 43.95
CA LYS A 57 -26.52 -44.95 42.93
C LYS A 57 -26.48 -44.32 41.54
N CYS A 58 -26.08 -43.06 41.43
CA CYS A 58 -26.09 -42.27 40.18
C CYS A 58 -24.81 -41.43 40.07
N PRO A 59 -23.62 -42.07 40.06
CA PRO A 59 -22.35 -41.34 40.10
C PRO A 59 -22.12 -40.47 38.86
N GLN A 60 -22.74 -40.81 37.72
CA GLN A 60 -22.55 -40.10 36.46
C GLN A 60 -23.25 -38.74 36.37
N SER A 61 -24.19 -38.42 37.26
CA SER A 61 -25.11 -37.29 37.09
C SER A 61 -24.97 -36.17 38.13
N THR A 62 -24.34 -36.42 39.28
CA THR A 62 -24.47 -35.52 40.44
C THR A 62 -23.19 -35.45 41.27
N PHE A 63 -22.60 -34.25 41.37
CA PHE A 63 -21.57 -33.96 42.37
C PHE A 63 -21.71 -32.52 42.91
N SER A 64 -21.27 -32.29 44.15
CA SER A 64 -21.19 -30.95 44.74
C SER A 64 -19.79 -30.70 45.29
N ILE A 65 -19.24 -29.51 45.03
CA ILE A 65 -17.93 -29.05 45.52
C ILE A 65 -18.20 -28.01 46.60
N CYS A 66 -17.95 -28.31 47.88
CA CYS A 66 -18.21 -27.39 48.98
C CYS A 66 -16.95 -27.05 49.78
N PRO A 67 -16.69 -25.77 50.15
CA PRO A 67 -15.62 -25.44 51.08
C PRO A 67 -15.82 -26.14 52.43
N LYS A 68 -14.77 -26.76 52.96
CA LYS A 68 -14.72 -27.48 54.24
C LYS A 68 -14.96 -26.49 55.39
N GLY A 69 -16.23 -26.20 55.65
CA GLY A 69 -16.66 -25.27 56.70
C GLY A 69 -17.95 -24.50 56.41
N ASP A 70 -18.40 -24.42 55.15
CA ASP A 70 -19.50 -23.52 54.75
C ASP A 70 -20.72 -24.24 54.13
N PHE A 71 -20.97 -25.49 54.55
CA PHE A 71 -22.14 -26.28 54.14
C PHE A 71 -23.50 -25.58 54.34
N LYS A 72 -23.53 -24.52 55.16
CA LYS A 72 -24.75 -23.87 55.64
C LYS A 72 -25.31 -22.77 54.73
N LYS A 73 -24.57 -22.31 53.71
CA LYS A 73 -24.87 -21.04 53.02
C LYS A 73 -25.29 -21.11 51.55
N SER A 74 -25.28 -22.27 50.89
CA SER A 74 -25.70 -22.33 49.47
C SER A 74 -26.15 -23.74 49.05
N PRO A 75 -27.35 -23.91 48.46
CA PRO A 75 -27.73 -25.14 47.79
C PRO A 75 -27.00 -25.20 46.44
N LYS A 76 -26.38 -26.31 46.08
CA LYS A 76 -25.67 -26.44 44.79
C LYS A 76 -26.43 -27.37 43.86
N ALA A 77 -27.12 -26.78 42.89
CA ALA A 77 -27.70 -27.50 41.77
C ALA A 77 -26.61 -27.79 40.75
N VAL A 78 -26.32 -29.08 40.51
CA VAL A 78 -25.34 -29.51 39.51
C VAL A 78 -26.01 -30.56 38.63
N CYS A 79 -26.06 -30.29 37.32
CA CYS A 79 -26.49 -31.23 36.31
C CYS A 79 -25.36 -31.37 35.31
N ASP A 80 -24.62 -32.48 35.37
CA ASP A 80 -23.53 -32.75 34.43
C ASP A 80 -23.51 -34.25 34.08
N ARG A 81 -23.31 -34.58 32.80
CA ARG A 81 -23.17 -35.97 32.30
C ARG A 81 -21.71 -36.42 32.23
N GLY A 82 -20.77 -35.59 32.67
CA GLY A 82 -19.33 -35.75 32.46
C GLY A 82 -18.51 -36.14 33.69
N PHE A 83 -19.12 -36.62 34.79
CA PHE A 83 -18.40 -36.92 36.04
C PHE A 83 -17.17 -37.81 35.83
N ASP A 84 -17.24 -38.86 35.01
CA ASP A 84 -16.10 -39.74 34.74
C ASP A 84 -14.95 -39.03 33.98
N LEU A 85 -15.28 -38.10 33.08
CA LEU A 85 -14.30 -37.29 32.36
C LEU A 85 -13.64 -36.24 33.28
N ILE A 86 -14.42 -35.68 34.20
CA ILE A 86 -13.94 -34.73 35.21
C ILE A 86 -13.08 -35.46 36.26
N MET A 87 -13.53 -36.60 36.77
CA MET A 87 -12.81 -37.41 37.76
C MET A 87 -11.55 -38.06 37.20
N SER A 88 -11.51 -38.48 35.93
CA SER A 88 -10.25 -38.93 35.30
C SER A 88 -9.18 -37.83 35.24
N LYS A 89 -9.59 -36.55 35.14
CA LYS A 89 -8.69 -35.39 35.21
C LYS A 89 -8.36 -34.96 36.63
N LEU A 90 -9.33 -35.02 37.55
CA LEU A 90 -9.16 -34.61 38.95
C LEU A 90 -8.49 -35.67 39.82
N SER A 91 -8.67 -36.96 39.52
CA SER A 91 -8.10 -38.09 40.28
C SER A 91 -6.57 -38.12 40.26
N ALA A 92 -5.94 -37.46 39.28
CA ALA A 92 -4.50 -37.22 39.28
C ALA A 92 -4.01 -36.33 40.45
N GLY A 93 -4.92 -35.66 41.18
CA GLY A 93 -4.58 -34.73 42.25
C GLY A 93 -5.54 -34.71 43.46
N LEU A 94 -6.38 -35.73 43.69
CA LEU A 94 -7.27 -35.81 44.86
C LEU A 94 -7.16 -37.19 45.54
N LEU A 95 -7.11 -37.21 46.87
CA LEU A 95 -7.08 -38.40 47.73
C LEU A 95 -8.46 -38.67 48.33
N ILE A 96 -8.86 -39.95 48.37
CA ILE A 96 -10.12 -40.40 49.00
C ILE A 96 -9.98 -40.35 50.52
N ASP A 97 -10.94 -39.74 51.21
CA ASP A 97 -11.00 -39.69 52.68
C ASP A 97 -12.03 -40.67 53.24
N ASN A 98 -11.58 -41.91 53.44
CA ASN A 98 -12.41 -42.99 53.97
C ASN A 98 -12.87 -42.75 55.41
N ALA A 99 -12.11 -41.98 56.21
CA ALA A 99 -12.48 -41.66 57.61
C ALA A 99 -13.58 -40.59 57.68
N GLY A 100 -13.74 -39.79 56.62
CA GLY A 100 -14.73 -38.74 56.49
C GLY A 100 -16.08 -39.17 55.91
N LYS A 101 -16.32 -40.47 55.64
CA LYS A 101 -17.56 -40.97 55.01
C LYS A 101 -18.81 -40.50 55.75
N ILE A 102 -19.78 -39.96 55.01
CA ILE A 102 -21.08 -39.52 55.55
C ILE A 102 -22.15 -40.47 55.04
N GLU A 103 -22.90 -41.07 55.96
CA GLU A 103 -24.06 -41.92 55.65
C GLU A 103 -25.33 -41.12 55.87
N ILE A 104 -26.22 -41.14 54.88
CA ILE A 104 -27.46 -40.39 54.89
C ILE A 104 -28.60 -41.38 54.81
N ASN A 105 -29.37 -41.50 55.89
CA ASN A 105 -30.49 -42.43 55.98
C ASN A 105 -31.80 -41.65 56.14
N GLY A 106 -32.81 -42.00 55.35
CA GLY A 106 -34.07 -41.26 55.38
C GLY A 106 -35.18 -41.79 54.46
N ASN A 107 -36.14 -40.91 54.22
CA ASN A 107 -37.37 -41.18 53.51
C ASN A 107 -37.37 -40.47 52.14
N GLU A 108 -37.94 -41.14 51.15
CA GLU A 108 -38.10 -40.63 49.79
C GLU A 108 -39.57 -40.29 49.55
N PHE A 109 -39.80 -39.08 49.05
CA PHE A 109 -41.10 -38.52 48.75
C PHE A 109 -41.19 -38.18 47.26
N ARG A 110 -42.37 -38.36 46.70
CA ARG A 110 -42.68 -37.90 45.34
C ARG A 110 -43.67 -36.74 45.41
N LEU A 111 -43.34 -35.65 44.74
CA LEU A 111 -44.17 -34.45 44.66
C LEU A 111 -44.65 -34.31 43.22
N HIS A 112 -45.95 -34.59 42.99
CA HIS A 112 -46.53 -34.70 41.65
C HIS A 112 -45.80 -35.75 40.76
N SER A 113 -45.83 -35.62 39.43
CA SER A 113 -45.18 -36.54 38.50
C SER A 113 -43.70 -36.24 38.25
N ASP A 114 -43.25 -35.03 38.55
CA ASP A 114 -41.99 -34.51 38.00
C ASP A 114 -40.90 -34.31 39.06
N TRP A 115 -41.22 -34.40 40.35
CA TRP A 115 -40.27 -34.14 41.44
C TRP A 115 -40.15 -35.31 42.40
N THR A 116 -38.92 -35.61 42.76
CA THR A 116 -38.58 -36.56 43.82
C THR A 116 -37.75 -35.84 44.87
N ALA A 117 -38.17 -35.88 46.13
CA ALA A 117 -37.49 -35.25 47.26
C ALA A 117 -37.11 -36.32 48.29
N ARG A 118 -35.83 -36.41 48.63
CA ARG A 118 -35.29 -37.40 49.57
C ARG A 118 -34.78 -36.67 50.81
N VAL A 119 -35.35 -36.94 51.98
CA VAL A 119 -35.01 -36.30 53.24
C VAL A 119 -34.32 -37.29 54.16
N GLY A 120 -33.07 -37.01 54.54
CA GLY A 120 -32.27 -37.93 55.33
C GLY A 120 -31.41 -37.25 56.38
N THR A 121 -31.09 -38.00 57.42
CA THR A 121 -30.19 -37.54 58.49
C THR A 121 -28.76 -37.92 58.12
N ALA A 122 -27.88 -36.93 58.03
CA ALA A 122 -26.48 -37.12 57.71
C ALA A 122 -25.66 -37.47 58.96
N VAL A 123 -25.04 -38.63 58.95
CA VAL A 123 -24.25 -39.18 60.06
C VAL A 123 -22.81 -39.40 59.58
N GLN A 124 -21.83 -38.88 60.33
CA GLN A 124 -20.41 -39.13 60.12
C GLN A 124 -19.86 -39.81 61.38
N GLY A 125 -19.51 -41.10 61.26
CA GLY A 125 -19.17 -41.93 62.41
C GLY A 125 -20.35 -42.03 63.39
N THR A 126 -20.18 -41.54 64.62
CA THR A 126 -21.26 -41.48 65.63
C THR A 126 -21.92 -40.10 65.75
N THR A 127 -21.49 -39.13 64.93
CA THR A 127 -21.97 -37.73 65.02
C THR A 127 -22.99 -37.40 63.95
N VAL A 128 -24.16 -36.92 64.36
CA VAL A 128 -25.17 -36.35 63.45
C VAL A 128 -24.71 -34.97 63.01
N LYS A 129 -24.60 -34.76 61.69
CA LYS A 129 -24.13 -33.49 61.09
C LYS A 129 -25.27 -32.54 60.73
N GLY A 130 -26.45 -33.06 60.43
CA GLY A 130 -27.63 -32.27 60.07
C GLY A 130 -28.61 -33.07 59.21
N THR A 131 -29.65 -32.38 58.74
CA THR A 131 -30.62 -32.93 57.79
C THR A 131 -30.21 -32.55 56.37
N ILE A 132 -30.26 -33.51 55.47
CA ILE A 132 -30.00 -33.32 54.05
C ILE A 132 -31.27 -33.60 53.27
N VAL A 133 -31.59 -32.69 52.35
CA VAL A 133 -32.68 -32.85 51.39
C VAL A 133 -32.08 -32.90 50.00
N GLU A 134 -32.27 -34.00 49.31
CA GLU A 134 -31.95 -34.12 47.90
C GLU A 134 -33.23 -33.89 47.09
N ILE A 135 -33.17 -33.00 46.11
CA ILE A 135 -34.28 -32.70 45.21
C ILE A 135 -33.86 -33.09 43.80
N GLU A 136 -34.68 -33.91 43.18
CA GLU A 136 -34.53 -34.40 41.83
C GLU A 136 -35.73 -33.96 40.98
N TYR A 137 -35.44 -33.45 39.79
CA TYR A 137 -36.43 -33.11 38.77
C TYR A 137 -36.35 -34.10 37.60
N ASP A 138 -37.39 -34.91 37.45
CA ASP A 138 -37.54 -35.93 36.42
C ASP A 138 -38.09 -35.30 35.12
N ALA A 139 -37.37 -35.54 34.02
CA ALA A 139 -37.66 -35.09 32.64
C ALA A 139 -37.49 -33.58 32.31
N SER A 140 -36.40 -33.26 31.60
CA SER A 140 -36.37 -32.09 30.70
C SER A 140 -35.32 -32.29 29.60
N LEU A 141 -35.66 -31.88 28.38
CA LEU A 141 -34.79 -31.88 27.18
C LEU A 141 -33.75 -30.75 27.23
N ILE A 142 -33.96 -29.72 28.06
CA ILE A 142 -33.13 -28.51 28.13
C ILE A 142 -32.51 -28.43 29.53
N VAL A 143 -31.24 -28.83 29.63
CA VAL A 143 -30.49 -28.94 30.90
C VAL A 143 -30.47 -27.64 31.72
N VAL A 144 -30.44 -26.49 31.05
CA VAL A 144 -30.40 -25.16 31.71
C VAL A 144 -31.71 -24.86 32.44
N GLN A 145 -32.86 -25.23 31.87
CA GLN A 145 -34.16 -25.01 32.50
C GLN A 145 -34.35 -25.86 33.77
N CYS A 146 -33.75 -27.06 33.83
CA CYS A 146 -33.76 -27.90 35.04
C CYS A 146 -33.16 -27.17 36.24
N ARG A 147 -32.04 -26.47 36.04
CA ARG A 147 -31.33 -25.77 37.12
C ARG A 147 -32.21 -24.65 37.69
N ASP A 148 -32.79 -23.83 36.83
CA ASP A 148 -33.58 -22.66 37.24
C ASP A 148 -34.85 -23.10 37.98
N MET A 149 -35.54 -24.12 37.48
CA MET A 149 -36.70 -24.70 38.16
C MET A 149 -36.35 -25.29 39.53
N ILE A 150 -35.25 -26.03 39.64
CA ILE A 150 -34.79 -26.61 40.90
C ILE A 150 -34.46 -25.51 41.92
N VAL A 151 -33.81 -24.42 41.47
CA VAL A 151 -33.49 -23.27 42.34
C VAL A 151 -34.76 -22.56 42.80
N GLU A 152 -35.74 -22.36 41.91
CA GLU A 152 -37.03 -21.75 42.26
C GLU A 152 -37.80 -22.61 43.27
N PHE A 153 -37.85 -23.92 43.06
CA PHE A 153 -38.47 -24.87 43.97
C PHE A 153 -37.84 -24.80 45.38
N ILE A 154 -36.50 -24.78 45.47
CA ILE A 154 -35.80 -24.65 46.75
C ILE A 154 -36.14 -23.33 47.43
N LYS A 155 -36.14 -22.21 46.69
CA LYS A 155 -36.44 -20.88 47.25
C LYS A 155 -37.83 -20.80 47.85
N ASN A 156 -38.82 -21.35 47.16
CA ASN A 156 -40.20 -21.33 47.62
C ASN A 156 -40.46 -22.32 48.77
N THR A 157 -39.72 -23.43 48.83
CA THR A 157 -39.91 -24.47 49.85
C THR A 157 -39.14 -24.16 51.15
N PHE A 158 -37.95 -23.57 51.05
CA PHE A 158 -37.04 -23.36 52.17
C PHE A 158 -36.73 -21.87 52.35
N ASN A 159 -37.42 -21.23 53.31
CA ASN A 159 -37.35 -19.78 53.60
C ASN A 159 -35.91 -19.21 53.75
N LYS A 160 -34.94 -20.03 54.18
CA LYS A 160 -33.53 -19.66 54.34
C LYS A 160 -32.86 -19.22 53.03
N TYR A 161 -33.40 -19.63 51.88
CA TYR A 161 -32.76 -19.43 50.57
C TYR A 161 -33.42 -18.37 49.67
N MET A 162 -34.51 -17.73 50.13
CA MET A 162 -35.25 -16.70 49.38
C MET A 162 -34.40 -15.47 48.97
N GLY A 163 -33.28 -15.18 49.65
CA GLY A 163 -32.44 -13.99 49.41
C GLY A 163 -31.18 -14.19 48.56
N ILE A 164 -30.92 -15.40 48.03
CA ILE A 164 -29.66 -15.70 47.32
C ILE A 164 -29.82 -15.47 45.81
N SER A 165 -29.04 -14.55 45.23
CA SER A 165 -28.91 -14.35 43.78
C SER A 165 -27.79 -15.19 43.19
N TYR A 166 -28.06 -16.00 42.17
CA TYR A 166 -27.01 -16.64 41.36
C TYR A 166 -26.64 -15.73 40.20
N ASP A 167 -25.35 -15.43 40.07
CA ASP A 167 -24.83 -14.63 38.97
C ASP A 167 -24.84 -15.47 37.68
N SER A 168 -25.84 -15.28 36.82
CA SER A 168 -25.88 -15.82 35.46
C SER A 168 -25.49 -14.72 34.50
N SER A 169 -24.19 -14.53 34.29
CA SER A 169 -23.74 -13.58 33.27
C SER A 169 -24.11 -14.09 31.85
N ASP A 170 -25.03 -13.38 31.19
CA ASP A 170 -25.58 -13.68 29.84
C ASP A 170 -24.53 -13.89 28.73
N ARG A 171 -23.29 -13.44 28.93
CA ARG A 171 -22.21 -13.58 27.94
C ARG A 171 -21.76 -15.03 27.75
N ASP A 172 -21.83 -15.86 28.78
CA ASP A 172 -21.33 -17.24 28.73
C ASP A 172 -22.33 -18.17 28.00
N LEU A 173 -23.62 -17.84 28.04
CA LEU A 173 -24.69 -18.60 27.37
C LEU A 173 -24.58 -18.52 25.85
N SER A 174 -24.34 -17.31 25.33
CA SER A 174 -24.20 -17.07 23.88
C SER A 174 -23.00 -17.82 23.28
N PHE A 175 -21.89 -17.88 24.02
CA PHE A 175 -20.67 -18.57 23.58
C PHE A 175 -20.84 -20.09 23.61
N ARG A 176 -21.56 -20.63 24.61
CA ARG A 176 -21.84 -22.07 24.73
C ARG A 176 -22.81 -22.57 23.68
N ILE A 177 -23.88 -21.82 23.41
CA ILE A 177 -24.81 -22.13 22.31
C ILE A 177 -24.06 -22.16 20.97
N ALA A 178 -23.19 -21.18 20.72
CA ALA A 178 -22.37 -21.15 19.51
C ALA A 178 -21.44 -22.38 19.39
N LEU A 179 -20.85 -22.84 20.49
CA LEU A 179 -20.01 -24.04 20.52
C LEU A 179 -20.82 -25.32 20.25
N GLU A 180 -22.04 -25.41 20.77
CA GLU A 180 -22.93 -26.55 20.57
C GLU A 180 -23.38 -26.67 19.10
N TYR A 181 -23.77 -25.55 18.49
CA TYR A 181 -24.02 -25.51 17.04
C TYR A 181 -22.80 -25.91 16.20
N PHE A 182 -21.60 -25.55 16.67
CA PHE A 182 -20.35 -25.92 15.99
C PHE A 182 -20.08 -27.42 16.07
N ASP A 183 -20.39 -28.05 17.20
CA ASP A 183 -20.19 -29.49 17.39
C ASP A 183 -21.25 -30.31 16.66
N ASP A 184 -22.50 -29.85 16.62
CA ASP A 184 -23.56 -30.43 15.79
C ASP A 184 -23.19 -30.39 14.29
N LEU A 185 -22.69 -29.25 13.81
CA LEU A 185 -22.19 -29.12 12.44
C LEU A 185 -21.03 -30.09 12.17
N ARG A 186 -20.11 -30.26 13.13
CA ARG A 186 -18.99 -31.19 13.03
C ARG A 186 -19.47 -32.64 12.94
N LEU A 187 -20.42 -33.04 13.79
CA LEU A 187 -21.00 -34.38 13.79
C LEU A 187 -21.74 -34.66 12.48
N LEU A 188 -22.50 -33.70 11.97
CA LEU A 188 -23.26 -33.83 10.73
C LEU A 188 -22.33 -33.92 9.51
N PHE A 189 -21.25 -33.15 9.50
CA PHE A 189 -20.19 -33.25 8.49
C PHE A 189 -19.49 -34.61 8.53
N ASN A 190 -19.09 -35.07 9.72
CA ASN A 190 -18.44 -36.38 9.90
C ASN A 190 -19.36 -37.54 9.50
N ALA A 191 -20.65 -37.46 9.83
CA ALA A 191 -21.64 -38.46 9.42
C ALA A 191 -21.78 -38.53 7.89
N LYS A 192 -21.80 -37.38 7.20
CA LYS A 192 -21.83 -37.33 5.74
C LYS A 192 -20.52 -37.81 5.07
N CYS A 193 -19.39 -37.65 5.74
CA CYS A 193 -18.07 -38.10 5.26
C CYS A 193 -17.70 -39.53 5.70
N SER A 194 -18.56 -40.21 6.48
CA SER A 194 -18.28 -41.53 7.06
C SER A 194 -18.04 -42.65 6.02
N GLY A 195 -18.59 -42.50 4.81
CA GLY A 195 -18.41 -43.45 3.70
C GLY A 195 -17.23 -43.15 2.77
N LEU A 196 -16.42 -42.13 3.07
CA LEU A 196 -15.28 -41.71 2.24
C LEU A 196 -13.95 -42.13 2.87
N GLU A 197 -13.02 -42.58 2.05
CA GLU A 197 -11.67 -42.90 2.51
C GLU A 197 -10.86 -41.62 2.81
N ALA A 198 -9.89 -41.71 3.73
CA ALA A 198 -9.14 -40.55 4.20
C ALA A 198 -8.50 -39.72 3.07
N TRP A 199 -8.00 -40.36 2.02
CA TRP A 199 -7.39 -39.67 0.87
C TRP A 199 -8.42 -38.90 0.02
N GLN A 200 -9.66 -39.38 -0.06
CA GLN A 200 -10.75 -38.73 -0.79
C GLN A 200 -11.17 -37.43 -0.08
N ILE A 201 -11.28 -37.49 1.25
CA ILE A 201 -11.58 -36.33 2.09
C ILE A 201 -10.49 -35.26 1.92
N VAL A 202 -9.21 -35.66 1.97
CA VAL A 202 -8.07 -34.74 1.75
C VAL A 202 -8.11 -34.15 0.34
N SER A 203 -8.39 -34.97 -0.69
CA SER A 203 -8.47 -34.52 -2.08
C SER A 203 -9.61 -33.53 -2.31
N TYR A 204 -10.80 -33.79 -1.75
CA TYR A 204 -11.94 -32.88 -1.84
C TYR A 204 -11.73 -31.60 -1.06
N ALA A 205 -11.10 -31.66 0.12
CA ALA A 205 -10.76 -30.48 0.90
C ALA A 205 -9.74 -29.59 0.17
N ILE A 206 -8.68 -30.18 -0.40
CA ILE A 206 -7.70 -29.45 -1.23
C ILE A 206 -8.39 -28.85 -2.46
N SER A 207 -9.21 -29.63 -3.16
CA SER A 207 -9.94 -29.17 -4.35
C SER A 207 -10.91 -28.03 -4.04
N LEU A 208 -11.63 -28.10 -2.91
CA LEU A 208 -12.55 -27.06 -2.45
C LEU A 208 -11.78 -25.81 -2.02
N CYS A 209 -10.67 -25.96 -1.31
CA CYS A 209 -9.80 -24.84 -0.92
C CYS A 209 -9.21 -24.14 -2.15
N LEU A 210 -8.72 -24.89 -3.13
CA LEU A 210 -8.22 -24.36 -4.40
C LEU A 210 -9.34 -23.72 -5.21
N PHE A 211 -10.54 -24.32 -5.25
CA PHE A 211 -11.71 -23.75 -5.91
C PHE A 211 -12.16 -22.45 -5.25
N ILE A 212 -12.25 -22.40 -3.92
CA ILE A 212 -12.61 -21.18 -3.18
C ILE A 212 -11.53 -20.11 -3.38
N ALA A 213 -10.24 -20.47 -3.37
CA ALA A 213 -9.15 -19.54 -3.64
C ALA A 213 -9.22 -18.99 -5.07
N TRP A 214 -9.46 -19.86 -6.06
CA TRP A 214 -9.65 -19.48 -7.46
C TRP A 214 -10.91 -18.63 -7.66
N PHE A 215 -12.03 -19.01 -7.06
CA PHE A 215 -13.30 -18.30 -7.13
C PHE A 215 -13.22 -16.93 -6.44
N LYS A 216 -12.56 -16.85 -5.27
CA LYS A 216 -12.24 -15.57 -4.62
C LYS A 216 -11.32 -14.72 -5.49
N ARG A 217 -10.35 -15.31 -6.18
CA ARG A 217 -9.47 -14.60 -7.13
C ARG A 217 -10.27 -14.05 -8.31
N MET A 218 -11.21 -14.82 -8.85
CA MET A 218 -12.09 -14.36 -9.93
C MET A 218 -12.99 -13.20 -9.49
N ILE A 219 -13.64 -13.31 -8.33
CA ILE A 219 -14.53 -12.25 -7.80
C ILE A 219 -13.76 -11.00 -7.38
N ARG A 220 -12.48 -11.14 -6.99
CA ARG A 220 -11.62 -10.01 -6.61
C ARG A 220 -11.08 -9.23 -7.80
N SER A 221 -11.03 -9.83 -8.99
CA SER A 221 -10.50 -9.18 -10.18
C SER A 221 -11.58 -8.35 -10.87
N ASN A 222 -11.27 -7.10 -11.18
CA ASN A 222 -12.16 -6.16 -11.87
C ASN A 222 -12.25 -6.40 -13.39
N GLU A 223 -11.57 -7.42 -13.92
CA GLU A 223 -11.61 -7.75 -15.34
C GLU A 223 -12.80 -8.66 -15.67
N PRO A 224 -13.46 -8.46 -16.83
CA PRO A 224 -14.49 -9.39 -17.31
C PRO A 224 -14.00 -10.84 -17.28
N PRO A 225 -14.84 -11.81 -16.88
CA PRO A 225 -14.43 -13.21 -16.75
C PRO A 225 -13.83 -13.80 -18.03
N LEU A 226 -14.30 -13.36 -19.21
CA LEU A 226 -13.74 -13.70 -20.52
C LEU A 226 -12.26 -13.28 -20.68
N ILE A 227 -11.87 -12.11 -20.17
CA ILE A 227 -10.48 -11.62 -20.23
C ILE A 227 -9.61 -12.42 -19.27
N GLN A 228 -10.12 -12.75 -18.08
CA GLN A 228 -9.40 -13.57 -17.11
C GLN A 228 -9.16 -14.98 -17.64
N ILE A 229 -10.19 -15.62 -18.22
CA ILE A 229 -10.06 -16.93 -18.86
C ILE A 229 -9.05 -16.87 -20.00
N ARG A 230 -9.12 -15.84 -20.86
CA ARG A 230 -8.11 -15.63 -21.91
C ARG A 230 -6.71 -15.52 -21.32
N LYS A 231 -6.48 -14.68 -20.30
CA LYS A 231 -5.17 -14.55 -19.63
C LYS A 231 -4.69 -15.88 -19.04
N SER A 232 -5.57 -16.64 -18.40
CA SER A 232 -5.24 -17.96 -17.85
C SER A 232 -4.88 -18.95 -18.95
N VAL A 233 -5.65 -18.99 -20.06
CA VAL A 233 -5.36 -19.84 -21.23
C VAL A 233 -4.04 -19.42 -21.89
N PHE A 234 -3.79 -18.12 -22.07
CA PHE A 234 -2.53 -17.61 -22.60
C PHE A 234 -1.34 -17.91 -21.68
N SER A 235 -1.51 -17.76 -20.35
CA SER A 235 -0.50 -18.16 -19.37
C SER A 235 -0.20 -19.66 -19.45
N LEU A 236 -1.22 -20.49 -19.63
CA LEU A 236 -1.06 -21.93 -19.82
C LEU A 236 -0.34 -22.25 -21.13
N LEU A 237 -0.70 -21.57 -22.24
CA LEU A 237 -0.02 -21.71 -23.53
C LEU A 237 1.45 -21.27 -23.45
N ARG A 238 1.76 -20.21 -22.70
CA ARG A 238 3.14 -19.74 -22.44
C ARG A 238 3.92 -20.73 -21.57
N SER A 239 3.25 -21.50 -20.73
CA SER A 239 3.90 -22.54 -19.91
C SER A 239 4.32 -23.79 -20.70
N LEU A 240 3.85 -23.95 -21.95
CA LEU A 240 4.25 -25.05 -22.81
C LEU A 240 5.75 -24.94 -23.15
N PRO A 241 6.55 -26.02 -23.01
CA PRO A 241 8.01 -25.95 -23.13
C PRO A 241 8.53 -25.35 -24.44
N TRP A 242 7.88 -25.63 -25.58
CA TRP A 242 8.33 -25.10 -26.88
C TRP A 242 7.99 -23.61 -27.08
N VAL A 243 6.82 -23.16 -26.59
CA VAL A 243 6.43 -21.75 -26.63
C VAL A 243 7.34 -20.95 -25.72
N ARG A 244 7.59 -21.46 -24.52
CA ARG A 244 8.50 -20.85 -23.55
C ARG A 244 9.91 -20.69 -24.11
N ARG A 245 10.50 -21.74 -24.69
CA ARG A 245 11.85 -21.65 -25.29
C ARG A 245 11.92 -20.62 -26.42
N LYS A 246 10.91 -20.57 -27.29
CA LYS A 246 10.86 -19.59 -28.38
C LYS A 246 10.73 -18.16 -27.83
N LEU A 247 9.83 -17.95 -26.88
CA LEU A 247 9.63 -16.67 -26.22
C LEU A 247 10.89 -16.20 -25.50
N GLU A 248 11.56 -17.08 -24.75
CA GLU A 248 12.82 -16.78 -24.07
C GLU A 248 13.92 -16.40 -25.07
N ALA A 249 14.00 -17.07 -26.23
CA ALA A 249 14.94 -16.71 -27.29
C ALA A 249 14.62 -15.34 -27.92
N ASP A 250 13.35 -15.07 -28.20
CA ASP A 250 12.90 -13.79 -28.75
C ASP A 250 13.15 -12.63 -27.76
N LEU A 251 12.86 -12.84 -26.47
CA LEU A 251 13.15 -11.88 -25.40
C LEU A 251 14.64 -11.66 -25.18
N ALA A 252 15.47 -12.71 -25.26
CA ALA A 252 16.92 -12.58 -25.17
C ALA A 252 17.50 -11.76 -26.33
N LYS A 253 16.95 -11.94 -27.54
CA LYS A 253 17.32 -11.10 -28.70
C LYS A 253 16.91 -9.64 -28.48
N ALA A 254 15.67 -9.41 -28.04
CA ALA A 254 15.19 -8.07 -27.71
C ALA A 254 16.02 -7.41 -26.60
N GLN A 255 16.48 -8.18 -25.62
CA GLN A 255 17.37 -7.68 -24.56
C GLN A 255 18.67 -7.12 -25.10
N VAL A 256 19.33 -7.82 -26.03
CA VAL A 256 20.58 -7.34 -26.64
C VAL A 256 20.33 -6.06 -27.45
N GLU A 257 19.28 -6.04 -28.28
CA GLU A 257 18.92 -4.86 -29.08
C GLU A 257 18.60 -3.64 -28.20
N ILE A 258 17.82 -3.86 -27.13
CA ILE A 258 17.45 -2.82 -26.17
C ILE A 258 18.66 -2.30 -25.40
N GLU A 259 19.59 -3.18 -25.00
CA GLU A 259 20.82 -2.80 -24.29
C GLU A 259 21.74 -1.95 -25.16
N GLU A 260 21.95 -2.35 -26.41
CA GLU A 260 22.71 -1.56 -27.39
C GLU A 260 22.10 -0.16 -27.58
N GLU A 261 20.77 -0.07 -27.65
CA GLU A 261 20.06 1.21 -27.78
C GLU A 261 20.18 2.10 -26.52
N VAL A 262 20.15 1.52 -25.31
CA VAL A 262 20.36 2.27 -24.04
C VAL A 262 21.76 2.91 -24.03
N HIS A 263 22.77 2.15 -24.44
CA HIS A 263 24.18 2.54 -24.35
C HIS A 263 24.72 3.16 -25.65
N GLN A 264 23.86 3.55 -26.59
CA GLN A 264 24.26 4.05 -27.91
C GLN A 264 25.13 5.33 -27.86
N TYR A 265 24.93 6.18 -26.84
CA TYR A 265 25.67 7.43 -26.67
C TYR A 265 26.91 7.30 -25.78
N ASP A 266 27.07 6.16 -25.08
CA ASP A 266 28.31 5.83 -24.39
C ASP A 266 29.25 5.09 -25.33
N HIS A 267 29.99 5.85 -26.13
CA HIS A 267 30.91 5.29 -27.12
C HIS A 267 32.07 4.49 -26.50
N MET A 268 32.44 4.77 -25.24
CA MET A 268 33.55 4.08 -24.58
C MET A 268 33.10 2.83 -23.82
N ARG A 269 31.88 2.86 -23.25
CA ARG A 269 31.34 1.81 -22.37
C ARG A 269 32.27 1.51 -21.19
N GLU A 270 32.86 2.56 -20.63
CA GLU A 270 33.82 2.47 -19.54
C GLU A 270 33.18 2.83 -18.19
N PHE A 271 32.99 1.81 -17.36
CA PHE A 271 32.32 1.94 -16.07
C PHE A 271 33.26 1.68 -14.89
N TYR A 272 33.10 2.47 -13.82
CA TYR A 272 33.67 2.16 -12.51
C TYR A 272 32.91 1.00 -11.86
N LYS A 273 33.53 -0.19 -11.83
CA LYS A 273 32.94 -1.40 -11.23
C LYS A 273 33.25 -1.55 -9.73
N PHE A 274 34.29 -0.86 -9.28
CA PHE A 274 34.79 -0.90 -7.92
C PHE A 274 35.11 0.51 -7.46
N LEU A 275 35.08 0.72 -6.14
CA LEU A 275 35.62 1.94 -5.55
C LEU A 275 37.12 2.06 -5.90
N PRO A 276 37.60 3.25 -6.27
CA PRO A 276 39.03 3.48 -6.48
C PRO A 276 39.85 3.08 -5.25
N GLU A 277 40.98 2.39 -5.46
CA GLU A 277 41.88 1.99 -4.35
C GLU A 277 42.51 3.19 -3.63
N ARG A 278 42.61 4.32 -4.32
CA ARG A 278 43.09 5.61 -3.79
C ARG A 278 42.11 6.70 -4.16
N CYS A 279 42.08 7.75 -3.36
CA CYS A 279 41.28 8.94 -3.67
C CYS A 279 41.69 9.49 -5.05
N MET A 280 40.68 9.81 -5.86
CA MET A 280 40.87 10.52 -7.12
C MET A 280 40.99 12.02 -6.86
N ASP A 281 41.65 12.71 -7.77
CA ASP A 281 41.71 14.17 -7.73
C ASP A 281 40.34 14.79 -8.05
N SER A 282 40.02 15.92 -7.41
CA SER A 282 38.72 16.57 -7.60
C SER A 282 38.51 17.05 -9.03
N GLU A 283 39.54 17.54 -9.71
CA GLU A 283 39.43 17.97 -11.11
C GLU A 283 39.24 16.78 -12.06
N GLU A 284 39.79 15.61 -11.72
CA GLU A 284 39.56 14.38 -12.49
C GLU A 284 38.11 13.92 -12.38
N ILE A 285 37.54 13.92 -11.16
CA ILE A 285 36.13 13.60 -10.93
C ILE A 285 35.21 14.57 -11.68
N LEU A 286 35.51 15.87 -11.62
CA LEU A 286 34.74 16.90 -12.32
C LEU A 286 34.90 16.79 -13.84
N ALA A 287 36.08 16.42 -14.35
CA ALA A 287 36.30 16.18 -15.77
C ALA A 287 35.46 15.00 -16.28
N ASP A 288 35.37 13.92 -15.51
CA ASP A 288 34.48 12.80 -15.82
C ASP A 288 33.01 13.22 -15.79
N GLY A 289 32.60 13.98 -14.78
CA GLY A 289 31.24 14.54 -14.72
C GLY A 289 30.89 15.39 -15.94
N ARG A 290 31.81 16.25 -16.40
CA ARG A 290 31.64 17.05 -17.62
C ARG A 290 31.52 16.16 -18.86
N ARG A 291 32.36 15.14 -18.98
CA ARG A 291 32.29 14.16 -20.08
C ARG A 291 30.94 13.45 -20.09
N TYR A 292 30.44 13.06 -18.92
CA TYR A 292 29.16 12.36 -18.80
C TYR A 292 27.97 13.26 -19.14
N ALA A 293 28.04 14.54 -18.79
CA ALA A 293 27.02 15.51 -19.18
C ALA A 293 26.92 15.68 -20.72
N MET A 294 28.04 15.59 -21.43
CA MET A 294 28.08 15.71 -22.90
C MET A 294 27.47 14.50 -23.64
N MET A 295 27.27 13.34 -22.99
CA MET A 295 26.72 12.14 -23.64
C MET A 295 25.21 12.23 -23.93
N GLY A 296 24.50 13.28 -23.49
CA GLY A 296 23.04 13.30 -23.55
C GLY A 296 22.40 14.67 -23.73
N GLU A 297 23.12 15.69 -24.19
CA GLU A 297 22.52 17.01 -24.41
C GLU A 297 21.52 16.97 -25.58
N ARG A 298 20.23 16.98 -25.23
CA ARG A 298 19.13 17.23 -26.17
C ARG A 298 18.78 18.72 -26.15
N ARG A 299 18.52 19.30 -27.32
CA ARG A 299 18.18 20.72 -27.44
C ARG A 299 16.78 20.99 -26.86
N HIS A 300 16.61 22.16 -26.25
CA HIS A 300 15.32 22.73 -25.80
C HIS A 300 14.45 21.90 -24.81
N VAL A 301 15.05 20.99 -24.03
CA VAL A 301 14.32 20.19 -23.01
C VAL A 301 14.21 20.91 -21.66
N GLN A 302 14.94 22.00 -21.48
CA GLN A 302 15.12 22.63 -20.18
C GLN A 302 13.90 23.50 -19.83
N HIS A 303 13.25 23.18 -18.71
CA HIS A 303 12.18 24.02 -18.15
C HIS A 303 12.71 25.35 -17.58
N TYR A 304 14.02 25.45 -17.32
CA TYR A 304 14.65 26.68 -16.86
C TYR A 304 14.61 27.75 -17.95
N ASP A 305 14.51 28.99 -17.52
CA ASP A 305 14.67 30.14 -18.41
C ASP A 305 16.12 30.22 -18.89
N PRO A 306 16.41 30.08 -20.20
CA PRO A 306 17.77 30.21 -20.72
C PRO A 306 18.42 31.54 -20.34
N GLN A 307 17.62 32.60 -20.20
CA GLN A 307 18.08 33.96 -19.92
C GLN A 307 18.61 34.11 -18.50
N THR A 308 18.08 33.35 -17.53
CA THR A 308 18.46 33.47 -16.10
C THR A 308 19.14 32.22 -15.56
N ARG A 309 19.22 31.14 -16.33
CA ARG A 309 19.67 29.80 -15.89
C ARG A 309 20.98 29.85 -15.11
N ASP A 310 22.02 30.47 -15.67
CA ASP A 310 23.35 30.42 -15.07
C ASP A 310 23.41 31.15 -13.73
N GLU A 311 22.68 32.26 -13.59
CA GLU A 311 22.54 32.97 -12.33
C GLU A 311 21.69 32.20 -11.32
N ASP A 312 20.62 31.56 -11.76
CA ASP A 312 19.75 30.72 -10.94
C ASP A 312 20.49 29.49 -10.41
N MET A 313 21.36 28.87 -11.23
CA MET A 313 22.23 27.76 -10.82
C MET A 313 23.31 28.22 -9.84
N LYS A 314 23.93 29.39 -10.07
CA LYS A 314 24.89 29.99 -9.12
C LYS A 314 24.23 30.31 -7.79
N LEU A 315 23.01 30.85 -7.80
CA LEU A 315 22.25 31.08 -6.57
C LEU A 315 21.96 29.75 -5.89
N SER A 316 21.48 28.75 -6.62
CA SER A 316 21.16 27.42 -6.07
C SER A 316 22.37 26.78 -5.39
N ALA A 317 23.54 26.80 -6.03
CA ALA A 317 24.78 26.30 -5.44
C ALA A 317 25.16 27.06 -4.15
N LYS A 318 25.07 28.40 -4.16
CA LYS A 318 25.29 29.23 -2.97
C LYS A 318 24.26 28.97 -1.88
N SER A 319 22.99 28.78 -2.23
CA SER A 319 21.90 28.49 -1.31
C SER A 319 22.12 27.15 -0.63
N ILE A 320 22.55 26.11 -1.35
CA ILE A 320 22.96 24.83 -0.76
C ILE A 320 24.05 25.07 0.28
N PHE A 321 25.09 25.85 -0.06
CA PHE A 321 26.21 26.13 0.83
C PHE A 321 25.84 26.98 2.06
N CYS A 322 25.08 28.07 1.90
CA CYS A 322 24.56 28.87 3.03
C CYS A 322 23.57 28.06 3.88
N SER A 323 22.84 27.16 3.21
CA SER A 323 22.06 26.11 3.84
C SER A 323 22.90 24.87 4.20
N SER A 324 24.21 25.00 4.39
CA SER A 324 25.05 24.04 5.12
C SER A 324 25.69 24.76 6.31
N SER A 325 25.73 24.15 7.50
CA SER A 325 26.55 24.68 8.59
C SER A 325 27.93 24.01 8.50
N THR A 326 28.97 24.61 9.07
CA THR A 326 30.35 24.10 9.07
C THR A 326 30.47 22.63 9.52
N TYR A 327 29.44 22.09 10.21
CA TYR A 327 29.44 20.77 10.82
C TYR A 327 28.49 19.74 10.18
N SER A 328 27.65 20.09 9.20
CA SER A 328 26.76 19.09 8.55
C SER A 328 26.34 19.46 7.12
N PRO A 329 26.81 18.73 6.10
CA PRO A 329 26.45 18.95 4.70
C PRO A 329 25.10 18.34 4.28
N ILE A 330 24.53 17.41 5.05
CA ILE A 330 23.22 16.77 4.76
C ILE A 330 22.19 17.28 5.77
N ARG A 331 21.40 18.29 5.37
CA ARG A 331 20.31 18.82 6.21
C ARG A 331 19.03 18.06 5.94
N ASP A 332 18.72 17.09 6.78
CA ASP A 332 17.49 16.32 6.67
C ASP A 332 16.35 17.05 7.40
N PRO A 333 15.33 17.58 6.71
CA PRO A 333 14.21 18.27 7.36
C PRO A 333 13.37 17.36 8.27
N HIS A 334 13.53 16.03 8.21
CA HIS A 334 12.99 15.12 9.22
C HIS A 334 13.56 15.39 10.62
N ARG A 335 14.83 15.80 10.72
CA ARG A 335 15.49 16.22 11.97
C ARG A 335 15.30 17.71 12.21
N SER A 336 14.04 18.11 12.40
CA SER A 336 13.66 19.53 12.51
C SER A 336 14.26 20.27 13.72
N ASP A 337 14.65 19.53 14.76
CA ASP A 337 15.40 19.99 15.93
C ASP A 337 16.84 20.40 15.56
N ALA A 338 17.51 19.58 14.75
CA ALA A 338 18.87 19.83 14.28
C ALA A 338 18.93 20.84 13.12
N PHE A 339 17.90 20.85 12.26
CA PHE A 339 17.86 21.65 11.03
C PHE A 339 16.60 22.53 10.92
N PRO A 340 16.34 23.43 11.89
CA PRO A 340 15.12 24.24 11.91
C PRO A 340 15.00 25.20 10.73
N GLY A 341 16.13 25.62 10.14
CA GLY A 341 16.17 26.52 8.98
C GLY A 341 15.59 25.88 7.72
N VAL A 342 15.96 24.64 7.40
CA VAL A 342 15.42 23.93 6.22
C VAL A 342 13.95 23.58 6.46
N ARG A 343 13.60 23.17 7.68
CA ARG A 343 12.19 22.98 8.06
C ARG A 343 11.38 24.27 7.83
N LYS A 344 11.93 25.44 8.15
CA LYS A 344 11.31 26.75 7.87
C LYS A 344 11.09 26.98 6.38
N MET A 345 12.14 26.80 5.57
CA MET A 345 12.06 26.93 4.12
C MET A 345 10.99 26.01 3.51
N GLU A 346 10.91 24.76 3.97
CA GLU A 346 9.89 23.81 3.51
C GLU A 346 8.46 24.29 3.79
N ALA A 347 8.20 24.84 4.98
CA ALA A 347 6.89 25.38 5.31
C ALA A 347 6.56 26.65 4.52
N GLU A 348 7.55 27.49 4.22
CA GLU A 348 7.37 28.68 3.40
C GLU A 348 7.05 28.30 1.94
N ILE A 349 7.75 27.31 1.37
CA ILE A 349 7.42 26.74 0.06
C ILE A 349 5.95 26.26 0.04
N LEU A 350 5.57 25.46 1.04
CA LEU A 350 4.21 24.96 1.15
C LEU A 350 3.20 26.12 1.24
N LYS A 351 3.47 27.13 2.06
CA LYS A 351 2.54 28.25 2.25
C LYS A 351 2.46 29.20 1.05
N MET A 352 3.56 29.47 0.37
CA MET A 352 3.56 30.18 -0.91
C MET A 352 2.70 29.43 -1.93
N THR A 353 2.87 28.11 -2.03
CA THR A 353 2.08 27.29 -2.97
C THR A 353 0.60 27.24 -2.55
N CYS A 354 0.26 27.02 -1.28
CA CYS A 354 -1.14 27.09 -0.82
C CYS A 354 -1.80 28.44 -1.14
N ALA A 355 -1.06 29.54 -1.03
CA ALA A 355 -1.55 30.87 -1.37
C ALA A 355 -1.81 31.00 -2.88
N MET A 356 -0.92 30.48 -3.73
CA MET A 356 -1.10 30.44 -5.19
C MET A 356 -2.39 29.72 -5.61
N PHE A 357 -2.80 28.69 -4.88
CA PHE A 357 -4.01 27.91 -5.16
C PHE A 357 -5.22 28.30 -4.31
N HIS A 358 -5.23 29.51 -3.73
CA HIS A 358 -6.34 30.05 -2.96
C HIS A 358 -6.77 29.16 -1.77
N GLY A 359 -5.82 28.50 -1.11
CA GLY A 359 -6.10 27.55 -0.02
C GLY A 359 -6.64 28.17 1.27
N GLY A 360 -6.56 29.50 1.42
CA GLY A 360 -6.98 30.19 2.63
C GLY A 360 -6.16 29.78 3.87
N LYS A 361 -6.76 29.95 5.06
CA LYS A 361 -6.11 29.67 6.35
C LYS A 361 -5.97 28.18 6.65
N ASP A 362 -6.92 27.37 6.18
CA ASP A 362 -7.07 25.97 6.57
C ASP A 362 -6.25 25.01 5.71
N ALA A 363 -5.87 25.44 4.49
CA ALA A 363 -5.05 24.63 3.61
C ALA A 363 -3.67 24.30 4.21
N CYS A 364 -3.32 23.03 4.09
CA CYS A 364 -2.13 22.42 4.66
C CYS A 364 -1.53 21.43 3.64
N GLY A 365 -0.42 20.79 3.97
CA GLY A 365 0.22 19.89 3.02
C GLY A 365 1.64 19.50 3.41
N VAL A 366 2.38 18.98 2.43
CA VAL A 366 3.76 18.54 2.57
C VAL A 366 4.55 18.84 1.29
N VAL A 367 5.88 18.93 1.42
CA VAL A 367 6.79 18.91 0.28
C VAL A 367 7.29 17.48 0.09
N ALA A 368 6.99 16.90 -1.06
CA ALA A 368 7.37 15.54 -1.48
C ALA A 368 8.56 15.58 -2.46
N GLY A 369 9.25 14.46 -2.65
CA GLY A 369 10.38 14.29 -3.57
C GLY A 369 10.02 14.27 -5.06
N GLY A 370 8.78 14.59 -5.42
CA GLY A 370 8.31 14.69 -6.80
C GLY A 370 6.83 14.37 -6.96
N GLY A 371 6.28 14.65 -8.14
CA GLY A 371 4.85 14.51 -8.42
C GLY A 371 4.30 13.10 -8.23
N THR A 372 5.10 12.06 -8.56
CA THR A 372 4.70 10.67 -8.31
C THR A 372 4.49 10.39 -6.82
N GLU A 373 5.39 10.87 -5.95
CA GLU A 373 5.23 10.69 -4.50
C GLU A 373 4.01 11.49 -3.99
N ALA A 374 3.81 12.71 -4.49
CA ALA A 374 2.64 13.53 -4.14
C ALA A 374 1.32 12.84 -4.51
N LEU A 375 1.17 12.30 -5.73
CA LEU A 375 -0.03 11.56 -6.14
C LEU A 375 -0.21 10.28 -5.30
N MET A 376 0.87 9.55 -5.02
CA MET A 376 0.83 8.35 -4.19
C MET A 376 0.39 8.67 -2.74
N LEU A 377 0.92 9.75 -2.15
CA LEU A 377 0.51 10.23 -0.82
C LEU A 377 -0.98 10.62 -0.78
N ALA A 378 -1.48 11.29 -1.82
CA ALA A 378 -2.91 11.61 -1.93
C ALA A 378 -3.77 10.33 -1.97
N CYS A 379 -3.36 9.34 -2.77
CA CYS A 379 -4.03 8.04 -2.83
C CYS A 379 -4.02 7.33 -1.47
N LEU A 380 -2.86 7.31 -0.80
CA LEU A 380 -2.71 6.73 0.53
C LEU A 380 -3.63 7.40 1.55
N ALA A 381 -3.68 8.74 1.57
CA ALA A 381 -4.52 9.50 2.48
C ALA A 381 -6.01 9.15 2.30
N TYR A 382 -6.50 9.15 1.06
CA TYR A 382 -7.90 8.85 0.79
C TYR A 382 -8.27 7.38 0.98
N ARG A 383 -7.35 6.46 0.71
CA ARG A 383 -7.50 5.05 1.08
C ARG A 383 -7.63 4.89 2.59
N ASN A 384 -6.73 5.51 3.37
CA ASN A 384 -6.74 5.39 4.82
C ASN A 384 -7.99 6.04 5.43
N ARG A 385 -8.46 7.17 4.86
CA ARG A 385 -9.76 7.76 5.19
C ARG A 385 -10.92 6.81 4.88
N SER A 386 -10.90 6.13 3.74
CA SER A 386 -11.91 5.13 3.35
C SER A 386 -11.94 3.97 4.34
N ARG A 387 -10.77 3.44 4.71
CA ARG A 387 -10.62 2.36 5.70
C ARG A 387 -11.12 2.76 7.07
N ALA A 388 -10.80 3.98 7.52
CA ALA A 388 -11.32 4.53 8.77
C ALA A 388 -12.85 4.63 8.80
N ARG A 389 -13.51 4.62 7.63
CA ARG A 389 -14.98 4.60 7.48
C ARG A 389 -15.56 3.19 7.23
N GLY A 390 -14.74 2.15 7.34
CA GLY A 390 -15.16 0.74 7.18
C GLY A 390 -15.04 0.18 5.77
N GLU A 391 -14.62 0.97 4.77
CA GLU A 391 -14.42 0.49 3.40
C GLU A 391 -12.95 0.12 3.16
N TRP A 392 -12.68 -1.18 3.13
CA TRP A 392 -11.33 -1.73 3.02
C TRP A 392 -10.80 -1.80 1.59
N ARG A 393 -11.69 -1.86 0.59
CA ARG A 393 -11.37 -1.95 -0.84
C ARG A 393 -11.57 -0.62 -1.52
N ALA A 394 -10.64 0.30 -1.28
CA ALA A 394 -10.67 1.63 -1.86
C ALA A 394 -10.56 1.60 -3.39
N GLU A 395 -11.38 2.41 -4.08
CA GLU A 395 -11.43 2.50 -5.54
C GLU A 395 -11.23 3.94 -6.01
N ILE A 396 -10.30 4.13 -6.95
CA ILE A 396 -9.99 5.40 -7.63
C ILE A 396 -10.84 5.48 -8.90
N VAL A 397 -11.52 6.61 -9.13
CA VAL A 397 -12.14 6.92 -10.42
C VAL A 397 -11.33 8.01 -11.11
N ALA A 398 -10.73 7.68 -12.25
CA ALA A 398 -9.82 8.57 -12.96
C ALA A 398 -10.05 8.55 -14.48
N PRO A 399 -9.84 9.66 -15.19
CA PRO A 399 -9.79 9.67 -16.65
C PRO A 399 -8.73 8.71 -17.21
N SER A 400 -8.92 8.23 -18.44
CA SER A 400 -7.95 7.41 -19.16
C SER A 400 -6.62 8.14 -19.41
N THR A 401 -6.64 9.47 -19.42
CA THR A 401 -5.48 10.36 -19.61
C THR A 401 -4.71 10.70 -18.32
N ALA A 402 -5.25 10.36 -17.15
CA ALA A 402 -4.62 10.69 -15.87
C ALA A 402 -3.31 9.90 -15.66
N HIS A 403 -2.37 10.46 -14.89
CA HIS A 403 -1.00 9.95 -14.79
C HIS A 403 -0.91 8.47 -14.32
N PRO A 404 0.02 7.64 -14.86
CA PRO A 404 0.16 6.22 -14.49
C PRO A 404 0.69 5.99 -13.05
N ALA A 405 1.13 7.05 -12.36
CA ALA A 405 1.44 6.99 -10.92
C ALA A 405 0.23 6.52 -10.09
N LEU A 406 -1.00 6.71 -10.59
CA LEU A 406 -2.21 6.19 -9.96
C LEU A 406 -2.30 4.66 -10.03
N ASP A 407 -1.91 4.05 -11.16
CA ASP A 407 -1.87 2.58 -11.27
C ASP A 407 -0.76 2.02 -10.36
N LYS A 408 0.38 2.72 -10.27
CA LYS A 408 1.44 2.40 -9.31
C LYS A 408 0.95 2.49 -7.87
N ALA A 409 0.23 3.56 -7.51
CA ALA A 409 -0.38 3.72 -6.19
C ALA A 409 -1.40 2.60 -5.90
N ALA A 410 -2.23 2.26 -6.88
CA ALA A 410 -3.22 1.19 -6.75
C ALA A 410 -2.55 -0.17 -6.49
N ALA A 411 -1.48 -0.49 -7.23
CA ALA A 411 -0.69 -1.70 -7.02
C ALA A 411 0.00 -1.72 -5.64
N PHE A 412 0.58 -0.60 -5.21
CA PHE A 412 1.35 -0.52 -3.96
C PHE A 412 0.45 -0.52 -2.72
N PHE A 413 -0.74 0.07 -2.81
CA PHE A 413 -1.60 0.32 -1.65
C PHE A 413 -2.83 -0.58 -1.58
N ASP A 414 -2.92 -1.59 -2.44
CA ASP A 414 -4.06 -2.51 -2.57
C ASP A 414 -5.37 -1.73 -2.79
N MET A 415 -5.35 -0.89 -3.83
CA MET A 415 -6.52 -0.16 -4.30
C MET A 415 -6.90 -0.64 -5.69
N THR A 416 -8.12 -0.32 -6.11
CA THR A 416 -8.57 -0.54 -7.48
C THR A 416 -8.68 0.78 -8.23
N ILE A 417 -8.49 0.78 -9.54
CA ILE A 417 -8.64 1.97 -10.37
C ILE A 417 -9.62 1.70 -11.52
N LYS A 418 -10.58 2.61 -11.70
CA LYS A 418 -11.50 2.67 -12.83
C LYS A 418 -11.08 3.80 -13.75
N ARG A 419 -10.47 3.43 -14.89
CA ARG A 419 -10.09 4.34 -15.98
C ARG A 419 -11.32 4.62 -16.84
N ILE A 420 -11.75 5.88 -16.89
CA ILE A 420 -12.92 6.33 -17.65
C ILE A 420 -12.46 6.97 -18.94
N GLN A 421 -12.99 6.50 -20.06
CA GLN A 421 -12.66 7.06 -21.37
C GLN A 421 -13.03 8.54 -21.43
N VAL A 422 -12.08 9.35 -21.92
CA VAL A 422 -12.25 10.78 -22.15
C VAL A 422 -13.14 11.08 -23.37
N ASP A 423 -13.61 12.32 -23.46
CA ASP A 423 -14.36 12.84 -24.61
C ASP A 423 -13.43 13.08 -25.83
N GLY A 424 -13.99 13.49 -26.97
CA GLY A 424 -13.26 13.62 -28.23
C GLY A 424 -12.12 14.67 -28.22
N ASP A 425 -12.14 15.58 -27.25
CA ASP A 425 -11.13 16.61 -26.99
C ASP A 425 -10.16 16.23 -25.85
N ASP A 426 -10.14 14.96 -25.44
CA ASP A 426 -9.36 14.41 -24.33
C ASP A 426 -9.71 14.95 -22.93
N ARG A 427 -10.86 15.62 -22.77
CA ARG A 427 -11.38 16.02 -21.46
C ARG A 427 -12.09 14.88 -20.74
N ALA A 428 -12.03 14.88 -19.41
CA ALA A 428 -12.77 13.92 -18.59
C ALA A 428 -14.28 13.94 -18.86
N ASN A 429 -14.84 12.79 -19.23
CA ASN A 429 -16.28 12.61 -19.40
C ASN A 429 -16.99 12.56 -18.03
N VAL A 430 -17.48 13.70 -17.57
CA VAL A 430 -18.14 13.86 -16.26
C VAL A 430 -19.35 12.92 -16.10
N GLY A 431 -20.11 12.70 -17.18
CA GLY A 431 -21.29 11.82 -17.16
C GLY A 431 -20.93 10.35 -16.96
N ALA A 432 -19.87 9.88 -17.62
CA ALA A 432 -19.34 8.53 -17.47
C ALA A 432 -18.69 8.34 -16.09
N MET A 433 -17.94 9.33 -15.60
CA MET A 433 -17.38 9.29 -14.25
C MET A 433 -18.47 9.20 -13.19
N LYS A 434 -19.57 9.97 -13.34
CA LYS A 434 -20.74 9.86 -12.45
C LYS A 434 -21.32 8.44 -12.40
N ARG A 435 -21.40 7.75 -13.54
CA ARG A 435 -21.91 6.35 -13.61
C ARG A 435 -20.93 5.34 -13.00
N ALA A 436 -19.64 5.67 -12.97
CA ALA A 436 -18.60 4.79 -12.44
C ALA A 436 -18.46 4.86 -10.91
N ILE A 437 -18.89 5.97 -10.30
CA ILE A 437 -18.92 6.15 -8.85
C ILE A 437 -19.79 5.06 -8.21
N GLY A 438 -19.21 4.37 -7.23
CA GLY A 438 -19.88 3.34 -6.45
C GLY A 438 -19.55 3.45 -4.95
N PRO A 439 -20.03 2.50 -4.13
CA PRO A 439 -19.85 2.54 -2.68
C PRO A 439 -18.38 2.47 -2.23
N ARG A 440 -17.51 1.92 -3.09
CA ARG A 440 -16.08 1.76 -2.84
C ARG A 440 -15.23 2.96 -3.26
N THR A 441 -15.82 3.92 -3.97
CA THR A 441 -15.07 5.03 -4.56
C THR A 441 -14.53 5.95 -3.45
N CYS A 442 -13.21 5.98 -3.31
CA CYS A 442 -12.54 6.75 -2.26
C CYS A 442 -12.03 8.11 -2.74
N MET A 443 -11.80 8.27 -4.04
CA MET A 443 -11.33 9.53 -4.64
C MET A 443 -11.65 9.61 -6.14
N ILE A 444 -11.79 10.84 -6.61
CA ILE A 444 -11.90 11.22 -8.02
C ILE A 444 -10.64 11.98 -8.44
N ILE A 445 -10.14 11.73 -9.64
CA ILE A 445 -9.00 12.45 -10.23
C ILE A 445 -9.46 13.41 -11.33
N ALA A 446 -8.86 14.59 -11.37
CA ALA A 446 -8.86 15.49 -12.52
C ALA A 446 -7.42 15.96 -12.80
N SER A 447 -7.05 16.19 -14.05
CA SER A 447 -5.72 16.71 -14.44
C SER A 447 -5.80 18.15 -14.96
N ALA A 448 -4.83 18.98 -14.57
CA ALA A 448 -4.76 20.39 -14.94
C ALA A 448 -3.31 20.80 -15.33
N PRO A 449 -2.86 20.50 -16.56
CA PRO A 449 -3.51 19.66 -17.57
C PRO A 449 -3.09 18.19 -17.45
N ASN A 450 -3.65 17.32 -18.29
CA ASN A 450 -3.11 15.97 -18.47
C ASN A 450 -1.76 15.99 -19.20
N HIS A 451 -0.90 15.02 -18.90
CA HIS A 451 0.46 14.93 -19.47
C HIS A 451 0.49 14.48 -20.94
N ILE A 452 -0.63 13.99 -21.49
CA ILE A 452 -0.68 13.41 -22.84
C ILE A 452 -0.87 14.51 -23.88
N THR A 453 -1.96 15.28 -23.78
CA THR A 453 -2.36 16.27 -24.78
C THR A 453 -2.40 17.71 -24.27
N GLY A 454 -2.03 17.94 -23.00
CA GLY A 454 -2.02 19.30 -22.44
C GLY A 454 -3.42 19.88 -22.20
N THR A 455 -4.45 19.05 -22.23
CA THR A 455 -5.85 19.43 -22.03
C THR A 455 -6.18 19.50 -20.54
N VAL A 456 -6.87 20.55 -20.11
CA VAL A 456 -7.38 20.71 -18.73
C VAL A 456 -8.76 20.05 -18.61
N ASP A 457 -8.92 19.21 -17.59
CA ASP A 457 -10.20 18.57 -17.29
C ASP A 457 -11.25 19.59 -16.80
N PRO A 458 -12.55 19.29 -16.92
CA PRO A 458 -13.63 20.16 -16.45
C PRO A 458 -13.77 20.13 -14.91
N ILE A 459 -12.80 20.74 -14.22
CA ILE A 459 -12.63 20.64 -12.75
C ILE A 459 -13.83 21.22 -12.00
N GLU A 460 -14.44 22.31 -12.46
CA GLU A 460 -15.65 22.86 -11.83
C GLU A 460 -16.81 21.84 -11.80
N LYS A 461 -17.00 21.11 -12.91
CA LYS A 461 -18.06 20.10 -13.02
C LYS A 461 -17.73 18.88 -12.16
N LEU A 462 -16.46 18.46 -12.12
CA LEU A 462 -15.99 17.37 -11.27
C LEU A 462 -16.05 17.74 -9.78
N ALA A 463 -15.79 18.99 -9.42
CA ALA A 463 -15.90 19.47 -8.03
C ALA A 463 -17.35 19.46 -7.55
N LYS A 464 -18.31 19.87 -8.40
CA LYS A 464 -19.75 19.74 -8.11
C LYS A 464 -20.15 18.28 -7.94
N LEU A 465 -19.61 17.38 -8.77
CA LEU A 465 -19.84 15.93 -8.66
C LEU A 465 -19.28 15.38 -7.34
N ALA A 466 -18.04 15.71 -7.00
CA ALA A 466 -17.35 15.31 -5.78
C ALA A 466 -18.11 15.74 -4.52
N GLN A 467 -18.60 16.98 -4.49
CA GLN A 467 -19.45 17.47 -3.38
C GLN A 467 -20.74 16.66 -3.26
N ARG A 468 -21.45 16.45 -4.37
CA ARG A 468 -22.74 15.74 -4.37
C ARG A 468 -22.64 14.32 -3.80
N TYR A 469 -21.52 13.63 -4.05
CA TYR A 469 -21.30 12.27 -3.57
C TYR A 469 -20.43 12.20 -2.31
N HIS A 470 -19.99 13.33 -1.77
CA HIS A 470 -19.07 13.43 -0.62
C HIS A 470 -17.75 12.63 -0.79
N ILE A 471 -17.26 12.58 -2.03
CA ILE A 471 -16.02 11.90 -2.41
C ILE A 471 -14.92 12.95 -2.62
N PRO A 472 -13.73 12.78 -2.05
CA PRO A 472 -12.58 13.65 -2.32
C PRO A 472 -12.26 13.77 -3.81
N LEU A 473 -12.07 15.00 -4.29
CA LEU A 473 -11.46 15.30 -5.59
C LEU A 473 -10.01 15.70 -5.39
N HIS A 474 -9.11 15.03 -6.10
CA HIS A 474 -7.71 15.41 -6.26
C HIS A 474 -7.51 16.03 -7.64
N VAL A 475 -6.92 17.22 -7.68
CA VAL A 475 -6.53 17.88 -8.93
C VAL A 475 -5.03 17.73 -9.12
N ASP A 476 -4.64 16.95 -10.13
CA ASP A 476 -3.26 16.77 -10.53
C ASP A 476 -2.80 17.97 -11.37
N CYS A 477 -2.20 18.95 -10.70
CA CYS A 477 -1.51 20.09 -11.30
C CYS A 477 0.01 19.89 -11.32
N THR A 478 0.52 18.64 -11.31
CA THR A 478 1.98 18.40 -11.30
C THR A 478 2.64 19.08 -12.49
N LEU A 479 1.99 19.04 -13.66
CA LEU A 479 2.46 19.74 -14.84
C LEU A 479 2.07 21.23 -14.84
N GLY A 480 0.79 21.59 -14.67
CA GLY A 480 0.34 22.98 -14.83
C GLY A 480 0.51 23.89 -13.61
N GLY A 481 1.03 23.39 -12.48
CA GLY A 481 0.88 24.06 -11.18
C GLY A 481 1.66 25.36 -10.99
N PHE A 482 2.63 25.64 -11.85
CA PHE A 482 3.37 26.91 -11.90
C PHE A 482 3.09 27.70 -13.19
N VAL A 483 2.01 27.36 -13.90
CA VAL A 483 1.50 28.09 -15.07
C VAL A 483 0.08 28.57 -14.78
N LEU A 484 -0.82 27.64 -14.44
CA LEU A 484 -2.24 27.92 -14.16
C LEU A 484 -2.48 29.07 -13.15
N PRO A 485 -1.80 29.13 -11.98
CA PRO A 485 -2.00 30.22 -11.02
C PRO A 485 -1.63 31.61 -11.54
N PHE A 486 -0.82 31.68 -12.58
CA PHE A 486 -0.34 32.93 -13.14
C PHE A 486 -1.07 33.32 -14.42
N MET A 487 -1.93 32.44 -14.97
CA MET A 487 -2.69 32.74 -16.18
C MET A 487 -3.66 33.90 -15.99
N GLU A 488 -4.41 33.95 -14.89
CA GLU A 488 -5.31 35.08 -14.57
C GLU A 488 -4.53 36.39 -14.42
N HIS A 489 -3.31 36.32 -13.89
CA HIS A 489 -2.41 37.47 -13.77
C HIS A 489 -1.75 37.89 -15.09
N ALA A 490 -1.76 36.99 -16.08
CA ALA A 490 -1.27 37.19 -17.44
C ALA A 490 -2.41 37.56 -18.42
N ASP A 491 -3.55 38.02 -17.90
CA ASP A 491 -4.76 38.41 -18.66
C ASP A 491 -5.41 37.27 -19.48
N TYR A 492 -5.17 36.02 -19.10
CA TYR A 492 -5.86 34.87 -19.67
C TYR A 492 -7.08 34.48 -18.83
N SER A 493 -8.21 34.27 -19.49
CA SER A 493 -9.42 33.72 -18.86
C SER A 493 -9.26 32.22 -18.60
N VAL A 494 -9.31 31.82 -17.32
CA VAL A 494 -9.21 30.41 -16.90
C VAL A 494 -10.39 30.05 -16.00
N PRO A 495 -11.10 28.93 -16.24
CA PRO A 495 -12.12 28.42 -15.32
C PRO A 495 -11.52 28.11 -13.95
N ALA A 496 -12.32 28.14 -12.88
CA ALA A 496 -11.82 27.80 -11.57
C ALA A 496 -11.36 26.33 -11.54
N TYR A 497 -10.20 26.07 -10.93
CA TYR A 497 -9.57 24.74 -10.91
C TYR A 497 -9.00 24.35 -9.53
N ASP A 498 -8.98 25.28 -8.57
CA ASP A 498 -8.23 25.17 -7.32
C ASP A 498 -9.15 25.14 -6.08
N PHE A 499 -8.62 25.53 -4.90
CA PHE A 499 -9.39 25.50 -3.65
C PHE A 499 -10.56 26.49 -3.61
N ARG A 500 -10.70 27.41 -4.58
CA ARG A 500 -11.93 28.21 -4.77
C ARG A 500 -13.16 27.32 -5.00
N LEU A 501 -12.97 26.13 -5.54
CA LEU A 501 -14.04 25.14 -5.75
C LEU A 501 -14.19 24.23 -4.53
N PRO A 502 -15.30 24.28 -3.76
CA PRO A 502 -15.39 23.55 -2.48
C PRO A 502 -15.27 22.02 -2.58
N GLY A 503 -15.38 21.45 -3.78
CA GLY A 503 -15.25 20.01 -4.01
C GLY A 503 -13.80 19.54 -4.14
N VAL A 504 -12.88 20.46 -4.48
CA VAL A 504 -11.44 20.17 -4.56
C VAL A 504 -10.90 19.99 -3.15
N THR A 505 -10.39 18.81 -2.85
CA THR A 505 -9.90 18.46 -1.49
C THR A 505 -8.39 18.33 -1.42
N SER A 506 -7.70 18.10 -2.54
CA SER A 506 -6.24 18.18 -2.65
C SER A 506 -5.79 18.57 -4.03
N ILE A 507 -4.57 19.11 -4.11
CA ILE A 507 -3.89 19.55 -5.33
C ILE A 507 -2.41 19.18 -5.21
N SER A 508 -1.80 18.66 -6.27
CA SER A 508 -0.35 18.47 -6.36
C SER A 508 0.28 19.41 -7.39
N ALA A 509 1.46 19.96 -7.13
CA ALA A 509 2.18 20.87 -8.04
C ALA A 509 3.70 20.64 -8.00
N ASP A 510 4.35 20.41 -9.16
CA ASP A 510 5.80 20.16 -9.21
C ASP A 510 6.61 21.45 -9.26
N LEU A 511 7.57 21.57 -8.34
CA LEU A 511 8.53 22.69 -8.28
C LEU A 511 9.61 22.56 -9.37
N HIS A 512 9.99 21.33 -9.71
CA HIS A 512 11.09 21.03 -10.64
C HIS A 512 10.71 21.04 -12.12
N ARG A 513 9.47 21.44 -12.43
CA ARG A 513 8.97 21.66 -13.80
C ARG A 513 8.92 23.17 -14.07
N TYR A 514 7.73 23.73 -14.26
CA TYR A 514 7.57 25.18 -14.47
C TYR A 514 7.79 26.02 -13.21
N GLY A 515 7.93 25.39 -12.03
CA GLY A 515 8.49 26.06 -10.86
C GLY A 515 9.98 26.40 -11.02
N GLN A 516 10.65 25.84 -12.03
CA GLN A 516 12.04 26.11 -12.42
C GLN A 516 13.07 25.79 -11.33
N CYS A 517 12.69 24.98 -10.34
CA CYS A 517 13.55 24.63 -9.21
C CYS A 517 14.47 23.44 -9.56
N PRO A 518 15.80 23.52 -9.34
CA PRO A 518 16.71 22.42 -9.68
C PRO A 518 16.50 21.12 -8.89
N GLY A 519 16.12 21.24 -7.62
CA GLY A 519 15.82 20.10 -6.77
C GLY A 519 14.51 19.43 -7.16
N ARG A 520 14.52 18.09 -7.29
CA ARG A 520 13.31 17.29 -7.55
C ARG A 520 12.36 17.32 -6.36
N LEU A 521 11.44 18.28 -6.37
CA LEU A 521 10.42 18.46 -5.35
C LEU A 521 9.04 18.71 -5.96
N SER A 522 8.01 18.39 -5.18
CA SER A 522 6.61 18.66 -5.47
C SER A 522 5.90 19.04 -4.18
N VAL A 523 4.78 19.75 -4.28
CA VAL A 523 3.97 20.11 -3.14
C VAL A 523 2.64 19.38 -3.25
N LEU A 524 2.26 18.67 -2.19
CA LEU A 524 0.92 18.10 -2.04
C LEU A 524 0.15 18.94 -1.02
N MET A 525 -0.93 19.56 -1.47
CA MET A 525 -1.79 20.40 -0.66
C MET A 525 -3.12 19.70 -0.41
N TYR A 526 -3.67 19.88 0.78
CA TYR A 526 -5.01 19.49 1.17
C TYR A 526 -5.78 20.72 1.62
N ARG A 527 -7.09 20.73 1.33
CA ARG A 527 -8.00 21.80 1.78
C ARG A 527 -8.01 21.91 3.31
N GLU A 528 -7.96 20.78 4.01
CA GLU A 528 -8.13 20.71 5.46
C GLU A 528 -7.15 19.69 6.10
N PRO A 529 -6.70 19.93 7.35
CA PRO A 529 -5.79 19.03 8.06
C PRO A 529 -6.31 17.61 8.26
N VAL A 530 -7.63 17.41 8.25
CA VAL A 530 -8.24 16.08 8.42
C VAL A 530 -7.80 15.11 7.32
N PHE A 531 -7.60 15.59 6.09
CA PHE A 531 -7.12 14.74 4.99
C PHE A 531 -5.64 14.40 5.16
N LEU A 532 -4.82 15.40 5.50
CA LEU A 532 -3.38 15.25 5.69
C LEU A 532 -3.06 14.19 6.76
N ARG A 533 -3.80 14.16 7.87
CA ARG A 533 -3.59 13.19 8.96
C ARG A 533 -3.64 11.73 8.52
N HIS A 534 -4.42 11.41 7.48
CA HIS A 534 -4.55 10.04 7.00
C HIS A 534 -3.34 9.55 6.20
N GLN A 535 -2.41 10.43 5.80
CA GLN A 535 -1.18 10.01 5.10
C GLN A 535 0.00 9.76 6.04
N PHE A 536 -0.04 10.33 7.24
CA PHE A 536 1.06 10.22 8.20
C PHE A 536 1.28 8.78 8.62
N PHE A 537 2.56 8.41 8.73
CA PHE A 537 2.97 7.18 9.36
C PHE A 537 3.46 7.49 10.78
N THR A 538 3.05 6.67 11.74
CA THR A 538 3.49 6.76 13.14
C THR A 538 3.73 5.36 13.70
N ASN A 539 4.86 5.17 14.38
CA ASN A 539 5.16 3.97 15.14
C ASN A 539 5.68 4.38 16.54
N SER A 540 4.86 4.11 17.56
CA SER A 540 5.17 4.39 18.97
C SER A 540 5.90 3.26 19.69
N GLU A 541 5.96 2.07 19.10
CA GLU A 541 6.48 0.85 19.73
C GLU A 541 7.91 0.50 19.27
N TRP A 542 8.46 1.28 18.34
CA TRP A 542 9.81 1.05 17.84
C TRP A 542 10.85 1.30 18.95
N PRO A 543 11.81 0.37 19.20
CA PRO A 543 12.80 0.54 20.28
C PRO A 543 13.69 1.79 20.14
N GLY A 544 13.83 2.35 18.93
CA GLY A 544 14.55 3.60 18.67
C GLY A 544 13.81 4.87 19.09
N GLY A 545 12.59 4.75 19.62
CA GLY A 545 11.71 5.85 20.03
C GLY A 545 10.54 6.07 19.08
N CYS A 546 9.73 7.10 19.39
CA CYS A 546 8.57 7.46 18.56
C CYS A 546 9.03 7.90 17.16
N TYR A 547 8.63 7.14 16.15
CA TYR A 547 8.95 7.44 14.75
C TYR A 547 7.72 7.95 14.01
N ALA A 548 7.82 9.08 13.33
CA ALA A 548 6.74 9.65 12.55
C ALA A 548 7.24 10.32 11.27
N THR A 549 6.59 10.08 10.14
CA THR A 549 6.95 10.70 8.85
C THR A 549 5.72 11.29 8.15
N PRO A 550 5.87 12.49 7.54
CA PRO A 550 4.78 13.13 6.81
C PRO A 550 4.67 12.67 5.34
N THR A 551 5.71 12.01 4.82
CA THR A 551 5.90 11.59 3.42
C THR A 551 6.32 10.11 3.35
N MET A 552 6.59 9.56 2.15
CA MET A 552 7.04 8.17 2.01
C MET A 552 8.45 7.97 2.57
N SER A 553 9.32 8.96 2.35
CA SER A 553 10.70 8.93 2.82
C SER A 553 10.82 9.38 4.28
N GLY A 554 11.75 8.74 5.01
CA GLY A 554 12.25 9.23 6.29
C GLY A 554 13.20 10.40 6.08
N GLY A 555 14.44 10.10 5.69
CA GLY A 555 15.42 11.13 5.36
C GLY A 555 15.15 11.81 4.03
N ARG A 556 15.29 13.15 3.98
CA ARG A 556 14.96 13.97 2.81
C ARG A 556 16.08 14.95 2.47
N ASP A 557 16.10 15.38 1.21
CA ASP A 557 17.12 16.28 0.68
C ASP A 557 16.79 17.75 1.01
N GLY A 558 17.41 18.27 2.07
CA GLY A 558 17.28 19.69 2.43
C GLY A 558 18.00 20.66 1.49
N GLY A 559 18.96 20.19 0.69
CA GLY A 559 19.57 21.00 -0.37
C GLY A 559 18.57 21.28 -1.48
N ALA A 560 17.80 20.27 -1.89
CA ALA A 560 16.67 20.46 -2.80
C ALA A 560 15.64 21.45 -2.25
N VAL A 561 15.34 21.39 -0.95
CA VAL A 561 14.42 22.35 -0.29
C VAL A 561 14.98 23.77 -0.35
N ALA A 562 16.26 23.95 -0.01
CA ALA A 562 16.89 25.27 0.01
C ALA A 562 16.97 25.89 -1.40
N THR A 563 17.27 25.09 -2.43
CA THR A 563 17.29 25.56 -3.82
C THR A 563 15.91 25.96 -4.30
N ALA A 564 14.89 25.13 -4.06
CA ALA A 564 13.51 25.47 -4.45
C ALA A 564 13.03 26.75 -3.77
N TRP A 565 13.28 26.88 -2.47
CA TRP A 565 12.95 28.10 -1.72
C TRP A 565 13.62 29.34 -2.30
N ALA A 566 14.92 29.27 -2.59
CA ALA A 566 15.68 30.39 -3.14
C ALA A 566 15.19 30.80 -4.54
N ILE A 567 14.88 29.82 -5.41
CA ILE A 567 14.38 30.09 -6.76
C ILE A 567 12.98 30.70 -6.73
N MET A 568 12.07 30.18 -5.90
CA MET A 568 10.73 30.76 -5.76
C MET A 568 10.80 32.23 -5.33
N LEU A 569 11.68 32.57 -4.39
CA LEU A 569 11.87 33.95 -3.95
C LEU A 569 12.55 34.84 -4.99
N ARG A 570 13.53 34.32 -5.72
CA ARG A 570 14.24 35.07 -6.77
C ARG A 570 13.35 35.37 -7.97
N LYS A 571 12.55 34.39 -8.41
CA LYS A 571 11.61 34.56 -9.53
C LYS A 571 10.47 35.50 -9.13
N GLY A 572 9.97 35.35 -7.90
CA GLY A 572 8.81 36.10 -7.42
C GLY A 572 7.58 35.86 -8.29
N ARG A 573 6.53 36.67 -8.10
CA ARG A 573 5.32 36.54 -8.91
C ARG A 573 5.56 36.98 -10.36
N ASP A 574 6.27 38.08 -10.57
CA ASP A 574 6.47 38.67 -11.90
C ASP A 574 7.24 37.74 -12.84
N GLY A 575 8.28 37.07 -12.33
CA GLY A 575 9.03 36.09 -13.12
C GLY A 575 8.18 34.89 -13.54
N TYR A 576 7.26 34.43 -12.68
CA TYR A 576 6.33 33.36 -13.06
C TYR A 576 5.21 33.82 -13.99
N ILE A 577 4.74 35.07 -13.89
CA ILE A 577 3.80 35.66 -14.85
C ILE A 577 4.43 35.73 -16.24
N ASN A 578 5.65 36.28 -16.35
CA ASN A 578 6.36 36.36 -17.62
C ASN A 578 6.60 34.96 -18.23
N ALA A 579 7.06 34.00 -17.41
CA ALA A 579 7.24 32.63 -17.86
C ALA A 579 5.93 32.01 -18.35
N CYS A 580 4.83 32.23 -17.61
CA CYS A 580 3.49 31.77 -17.99
C CYS A 580 3.06 32.32 -19.35
N GLN A 581 3.23 33.63 -19.59
CA GLN A 581 2.91 34.27 -20.87
C GLN A 581 3.66 33.60 -22.02
N ARG A 582 4.98 33.52 -21.91
CA ARG A 582 5.85 32.90 -22.93
C ARG A 582 5.44 31.46 -23.25
N ILE A 583 5.17 30.64 -22.22
CA ILE A 583 4.79 29.23 -22.39
C ILE A 583 3.42 29.10 -23.07
N VAL A 584 2.42 29.87 -22.63
CA VAL A 584 1.06 29.80 -23.18
C VAL A 584 1.03 30.32 -24.62
N GLU A 585 1.74 31.41 -24.90
CA GLU A 585 1.90 31.96 -26.25
C GLU A 585 2.63 30.99 -27.17
N GLY A 586 3.77 30.43 -26.72
CA GLY A 586 4.52 29.43 -27.48
C GLY A 586 3.69 28.17 -27.76
N THR A 587 2.86 27.74 -26.80
CA THR A 587 1.93 26.61 -26.99
C THR A 587 0.89 26.91 -28.06
N ARG A 588 0.27 28.10 -28.02
CA ARG A 588 -0.71 28.53 -29.02
C ARG A 588 -0.08 28.72 -30.39
N GLN A 589 1.10 29.34 -30.46
CA GLN A 589 1.85 29.55 -31.69
C GLN A 589 2.21 28.22 -32.34
N LEU A 590 2.78 27.28 -31.59
CA LEU A 590 3.12 25.96 -32.12
C LEU A 590 1.87 25.21 -32.59
N ALA A 591 0.80 25.19 -31.79
CA ALA A 591 -0.44 24.54 -32.16
C ALA A 591 -1.04 25.13 -33.45
N TYR A 592 -1.06 26.47 -33.57
CA TYR A 592 -1.54 27.17 -34.77
C TYR A 592 -0.71 26.83 -36.01
N ARG A 593 0.63 26.84 -35.89
CA ARG A 593 1.54 26.53 -37.00
C ARG A 593 1.41 25.08 -37.45
N LEU A 594 1.32 24.13 -36.51
CA LEU A 594 1.09 22.73 -36.83
C LEU A 594 -0.26 22.49 -37.52
N GLN A 595 -1.31 23.21 -37.14
CA GLN A 595 -2.62 23.13 -37.81
C GLN A 595 -2.57 23.65 -39.25
N GLY A 596 -1.63 24.55 -39.57
CA GLY A 596 -1.42 25.07 -40.91
C GLY A 596 -0.70 24.12 -41.87
N ILE A 597 -0.18 22.98 -41.38
CA ILE A 597 0.53 21.99 -42.20
C ILE A 597 -0.45 20.94 -42.69
N ASP A 598 -0.51 20.73 -44.00
CA ASP A 598 -1.38 19.73 -44.63
C ASP A 598 -1.13 18.33 -44.08
N GLY A 599 -2.22 17.67 -43.66
CA GLY A 599 -2.19 16.31 -43.13
C GLY A 599 -1.73 16.21 -41.67
N ILE A 600 -1.50 17.31 -40.95
CA ILE A 600 -1.33 17.32 -39.48
C ILE A 600 -2.66 17.62 -38.78
N SER A 601 -2.92 16.92 -37.68
CA SER A 601 -4.05 17.24 -36.79
C SER A 601 -3.62 17.26 -35.33
N ILE A 602 -4.07 18.28 -34.59
CA ILE A 602 -3.85 18.41 -33.14
C ILE A 602 -4.73 17.40 -32.39
N LYS A 603 -4.18 16.85 -31.30
CA LYS A 603 -4.89 16.00 -30.33
C LYS A 603 -5.07 16.77 -29.03
N GLY A 604 -6.27 16.67 -28.45
CA GLY A 604 -6.68 17.52 -27.34
C GLY A 604 -6.85 18.98 -27.74
N SER A 605 -6.74 19.89 -26.77
CA SER A 605 -6.93 21.33 -26.98
C SER A 605 -5.69 22.20 -26.73
N ALA A 606 -4.57 21.60 -26.30
CA ALA A 606 -3.32 22.32 -26.01
C ALA A 606 -3.53 23.55 -25.10
N ASP A 607 -4.29 23.40 -24.01
CA ASP A 607 -4.76 24.53 -23.18
C ASP A 607 -3.62 25.28 -22.47
N LEU A 608 -2.47 24.64 -22.26
CA LEU A 608 -1.44 25.13 -21.33
C LEU A 608 -0.01 25.08 -21.87
N CYS A 609 0.58 23.89 -21.92
CA CYS A 609 2.05 23.75 -22.05
C CYS A 609 2.50 22.47 -22.76
N VAL A 610 1.59 21.79 -23.45
CA VAL A 610 1.90 20.58 -24.23
C VAL A 610 1.08 20.66 -25.51
N VAL A 611 1.72 20.36 -26.63
CA VAL A 611 1.05 20.20 -27.92
C VAL A 611 1.20 18.74 -28.34
N ALA A 612 0.06 18.07 -28.57
CA ALA A 612 0.05 16.73 -29.14
C ALA A 612 -0.52 16.80 -30.56
N PHE A 613 0.08 16.06 -31.48
CA PHE A 613 -0.32 16.05 -32.89
C PHE A 613 -0.14 14.67 -33.51
N THR A 614 -0.84 14.43 -34.61
CA THR A 614 -0.66 13.25 -35.45
C THR A 614 -0.65 13.66 -36.91
N THR A 615 -0.22 12.77 -37.80
CA THR A 615 -0.18 13.02 -39.24
C THR A 615 -0.77 11.86 -40.03
N SER A 616 -1.49 12.17 -41.11
CA SER A 616 -1.99 11.21 -42.11
C SER A 616 -0.97 10.93 -43.22
N GLU A 617 0.06 11.77 -43.33
CA GLU A 617 0.98 11.76 -44.47
C GLU A 617 2.04 10.66 -44.36
N VAL A 618 2.51 10.40 -43.14
CA VAL A 618 3.61 9.48 -42.85
C VAL A 618 3.35 8.73 -41.54
N ASN A 619 4.12 7.69 -41.26
CA ASN A 619 4.10 7.06 -39.95
C ASN A 619 4.64 8.04 -38.90
N VAL A 620 3.78 8.49 -37.98
CA VAL A 620 4.13 9.46 -36.93
C VAL A 620 5.34 9.03 -36.09
N TYR A 621 5.56 7.73 -35.88
CA TYR A 621 6.71 7.27 -35.10
C TYR A 621 8.04 7.38 -35.86
N ASN A 622 8.03 7.22 -37.19
CA ASN A 622 9.20 7.50 -38.00
C ASN A 622 9.52 9.01 -37.99
N LEU A 623 8.49 9.86 -37.97
CA LEU A 623 8.65 11.29 -37.83
C LEU A 623 9.25 11.65 -36.45
N VAL A 624 8.80 10.99 -35.38
CA VAL A 624 9.41 11.12 -34.05
C VAL A 624 10.88 10.74 -34.08
N ASP A 625 11.23 9.59 -34.67
CA ASP A 625 12.63 9.16 -34.82
C ASP A 625 13.45 10.22 -35.56
N PHE A 626 12.94 10.76 -36.67
CA PHE A 626 13.59 11.82 -37.43
C PHE A 626 13.83 13.09 -36.58
N MET A 627 12.80 13.56 -35.87
CA MET A 627 12.89 14.74 -35.02
C MET A 627 13.88 14.53 -33.86
N VAL A 628 13.90 13.33 -33.27
CA VAL A 628 14.86 12.98 -32.21
C VAL A 628 16.30 12.96 -32.75
N HIS A 629 16.54 12.47 -33.97
CA HIS A 629 17.86 12.53 -34.61
C HIS A 629 18.31 13.97 -34.90
N LYS A 630 17.36 14.87 -35.17
CA LYS A 630 17.60 16.32 -35.28
C LYS A 630 17.86 17.02 -33.93
N GLY A 631 17.74 16.29 -32.82
CA GLY A 631 18.00 16.78 -31.47
C GLY A 631 16.77 17.30 -30.74
N TRP A 632 15.57 17.15 -31.30
CA TRP A 632 14.31 17.55 -30.67
C TRP A 632 13.83 16.50 -29.66
N HIS A 633 13.13 16.96 -28.62
CA HIS A 633 12.52 16.09 -27.62
C HIS A 633 11.03 15.93 -27.89
N VAL A 634 10.73 15.04 -28.84
CA VAL A 634 9.37 14.66 -29.21
C VAL A 634 9.08 13.27 -28.64
N ASP A 635 8.00 13.16 -27.87
CA ASP A 635 7.60 11.89 -27.26
C ASP A 635 6.54 11.19 -28.13
N PRO A 636 6.67 9.89 -28.40
CA PRO A 636 5.65 9.09 -29.06
C PRO A 636 4.46 8.77 -28.12
N LEU A 637 3.24 8.75 -28.68
CA LEU A 637 1.99 8.38 -28.02
C LEU A 637 1.36 7.14 -28.71
N LEU A 638 0.73 6.26 -27.92
CA LEU A 638 0.28 4.95 -28.42
C LEU A 638 -1.19 4.92 -28.89
N SER A 639 -2.10 5.48 -28.09
CA SER A 639 -3.56 5.28 -28.26
C SER A 639 -4.33 6.61 -28.13
N PRO A 640 -4.56 7.35 -29.23
CA PRO A 640 -4.16 7.04 -30.61
C PRO A 640 -2.67 7.26 -30.89
N ALA A 641 -2.20 6.81 -32.07
CA ALA A 641 -0.85 7.14 -32.55
C ALA A 641 -0.72 8.65 -32.70
N ALA A 642 0.21 9.24 -31.98
CA ALA A 642 0.50 10.66 -32.01
C ALA A 642 1.93 10.90 -31.54
N ALA A 643 2.35 12.15 -31.63
CA ALA A 643 3.54 12.70 -31.03
C ALA A 643 3.11 13.80 -30.05
N ARG A 644 3.88 14.03 -28.99
CA ARG A 644 3.70 15.19 -28.12
C ARG A 644 5.02 15.93 -27.93
N ILE A 645 4.90 17.22 -27.68
CA ILE A 645 6.02 18.09 -27.33
C ILE A 645 5.61 19.01 -26.17
N PRO A 646 6.29 18.92 -25.02
CA PRO A 646 6.12 19.89 -23.94
C PRO A 646 6.78 21.23 -24.31
N ILE A 647 6.06 22.33 -24.12
CA ILE A 647 6.57 23.68 -24.39
C ILE A 647 7.31 24.17 -23.16
N THR A 648 8.63 24.29 -23.29
CA THR A 648 9.50 24.82 -22.24
C THR A 648 9.90 26.27 -22.54
N LEU A 649 10.46 26.99 -21.56
CA LEU A 649 10.96 28.35 -21.80
C LEU A 649 12.05 28.38 -22.87
N SER A 650 12.87 27.33 -22.96
CA SER A 650 13.86 27.19 -24.03
C SER A 650 13.28 26.99 -25.43
N MET A 651 12.04 26.52 -25.55
CA MET A 651 11.31 26.51 -26.82
C MET A 651 10.68 27.87 -27.17
N CYS A 652 10.54 28.75 -26.18
CA CYS A 652 9.94 30.07 -26.34
C CYS A 652 10.99 31.16 -26.64
N GLU A 653 12.22 30.77 -26.97
CA GLU A 653 13.24 31.70 -27.49
C GLU A 653 12.95 32.02 -28.97
N GLU A 654 13.40 33.18 -29.42
CA GLU A 654 13.11 33.69 -30.75
C GLU A 654 13.57 32.72 -31.85
N GLY A 655 12.67 32.42 -32.80
CA GLY A 655 12.94 31.53 -33.93
C GLY A 655 12.90 30.03 -33.63
N VAL A 656 12.89 29.57 -32.38
CA VAL A 656 12.99 28.12 -32.08
C VAL A 656 11.76 27.35 -32.56
N ILE A 657 10.55 27.92 -32.44
CA ILE A 657 9.32 27.30 -32.94
C ILE A 657 9.33 27.24 -34.47
N GLU A 658 9.84 28.26 -35.15
CA GLU A 658 10.00 28.28 -36.60
C GLU A 658 10.93 27.16 -37.07
N HIS A 659 12.11 27.02 -36.45
CA HIS A 659 13.05 25.95 -36.78
C HIS A 659 12.46 24.56 -36.51
N PHE A 660 11.65 24.41 -35.45
CA PHE A 660 10.94 23.15 -35.18
C PHE A 660 10.00 22.78 -36.34
N ILE A 661 9.23 23.76 -36.83
CA ILE A 661 8.30 23.56 -37.94
C ILE A 661 9.05 23.24 -39.23
N GLU A 662 10.15 23.94 -39.53
CA GLU A 662 10.98 23.68 -40.71
C GLU A 662 11.54 22.26 -40.71
N ASP A 663 12.14 21.82 -39.59
CA ASP A 663 12.66 20.45 -39.46
C ASP A 663 11.53 19.41 -39.56
N LEU A 664 10.34 19.71 -39.05
CA LEU A 664 9.17 18.83 -39.13
C LEU A 664 8.71 18.65 -40.59
N GLU A 665 8.60 19.75 -41.35
CA GLU A 665 8.21 19.72 -42.76
C GLU A 665 9.26 18.98 -43.61
N VAL A 666 10.55 19.21 -43.35
CA VAL A 666 11.65 18.45 -43.97
C VAL A 666 11.54 16.96 -43.64
N GLY A 667 11.21 16.63 -42.38
CA GLY A 667 10.98 15.25 -41.94
C GLY A 667 9.83 14.57 -42.70
N ILE A 668 8.70 15.27 -42.86
CA ILE A 668 7.55 14.76 -43.62
C ILE A 668 7.92 14.55 -45.10
N CYS A 669 8.59 15.52 -45.73
CA CYS A 669 9.03 15.42 -47.12
C CYS A 669 10.02 14.25 -47.35
N ASN A 670 10.99 14.08 -46.45
CA ASN A 670 11.96 12.99 -46.52
C ASN A 670 11.30 11.62 -46.34
N LEU A 671 10.36 11.51 -45.40
CA LEU A 671 9.67 10.24 -45.13
C LEU A 671 8.65 9.87 -46.23
N LYS A 672 8.12 10.85 -46.97
CA LYS A 672 7.30 10.58 -48.18
C LYS A 672 8.10 9.99 -49.33
N SER A 673 9.39 10.33 -49.45
CA SER A 673 10.25 9.85 -50.53
C SER A 673 10.94 8.51 -50.23
N MET A 674 10.97 8.08 -48.97
CA MET A 674 11.44 6.76 -48.56
C MET A 674 10.36 5.68 -48.78
N GLU A 675 10.74 4.51 -49.32
CA GLU A 675 9.86 3.35 -49.37
C GLU A 675 9.37 2.97 -47.96
N SER A 676 8.08 2.64 -47.83
CA SER A 676 7.34 2.48 -46.57
C SER A 676 7.84 1.40 -45.60
N ASP A 677 8.85 0.62 -46.00
CA ASP A 677 9.19 -0.65 -45.35
C ASP A 677 10.31 -0.53 -44.31
N LYS A 678 11.05 0.58 -44.25
CA LYS A 678 12.04 0.83 -43.18
C LYS A 678 11.40 1.58 -42.01
N LEU A 679 11.05 0.82 -40.97
CA LEU A 679 10.65 1.38 -39.68
C LEU A 679 11.89 1.82 -38.90
N GLY A 680 11.86 3.03 -38.32
CA GLY A 680 12.84 3.48 -37.33
C GLY A 680 12.73 2.67 -36.03
N THR A 681 13.67 2.89 -35.10
CA THR A 681 13.75 2.15 -33.83
C THR A 681 12.50 2.34 -32.97
N THR A 682 12.07 3.59 -32.76
CA THR A 682 10.84 3.90 -32.02
C THR A 682 9.62 3.38 -32.76
N ALA A 683 9.58 3.55 -34.08
CA ALA A 683 8.48 3.05 -34.89
C ALA A 683 8.33 1.53 -34.82
N SER A 684 9.43 0.79 -34.81
CA SER A 684 9.44 -0.67 -34.66
C SER A 684 8.91 -1.10 -33.31
N PHE A 685 9.35 -0.44 -32.23
CA PHE A 685 8.88 -0.72 -30.87
C PHE A 685 7.37 -0.44 -30.73
N TYR A 686 6.91 0.76 -31.10
CA TYR A 686 5.48 1.12 -30.97
C TYR A 686 4.57 0.34 -31.93
N HIS A 687 5.06 -0.06 -33.11
CA HIS A 687 4.35 -0.98 -34.00
C HIS A 687 4.21 -2.38 -33.39
N MET A 688 5.25 -2.87 -32.73
CA MET A 688 5.20 -4.13 -31.97
C MET A 688 4.15 -4.02 -30.86
N LEU A 689 4.16 -2.93 -30.07
CA LEU A 689 3.16 -2.71 -29.01
C LEU A 689 1.72 -2.73 -29.53
N LYS A 690 1.47 -2.20 -30.74
CA LYS A 690 0.14 -2.23 -31.36
C LYS A 690 -0.28 -3.62 -31.86
N LYS A 691 0.66 -4.42 -32.37
CA LYS A 691 0.39 -5.78 -32.87
C LYS A 691 0.28 -6.80 -31.74
N VAL A 692 1.01 -6.61 -30.65
CA VAL A 692 1.00 -7.49 -29.50
C VAL A 692 -0.27 -7.23 -28.69
N ASN A 693 -1.27 -8.10 -28.88
CA ASN A 693 -2.50 -8.08 -28.09
C ASN A 693 -2.27 -8.43 -26.60
N ASP A 694 -1.10 -8.99 -26.25
CA ASP A 694 -0.77 -9.38 -24.88
C ASP A 694 0.02 -8.28 -24.15
N LYS A 695 -0.69 -7.53 -23.30
CA LYS A 695 -0.10 -6.49 -22.44
C LYS A 695 1.05 -7.00 -21.57
N THR A 696 1.06 -8.28 -21.20
CA THR A 696 2.11 -8.83 -20.33
C THR A 696 3.47 -8.90 -21.02
N LEU A 697 3.50 -9.07 -22.35
CA LEU A 697 4.76 -9.05 -23.12
C LEU A 697 5.32 -7.62 -23.22
N VAL A 698 4.45 -6.63 -23.32
CA VAL A 698 4.84 -5.21 -23.28
C VAL A 698 5.48 -4.85 -21.94
N ASP A 699 4.91 -5.36 -20.85
CA ASP A 699 5.46 -5.18 -19.51
C ASP A 699 6.84 -5.85 -19.38
N GLU A 700 7.02 -7.06 -19.94
CA GLU A 700 8.32 -7.76 -19.98
C GLU A 700 9.39 -6.97 -20.74
N LEU A 701 9.09 -6.45 -21.93
CA LEU A 701 10.02 -5.61 -22.70
C LEU A 701 10.39 -4.32 -21.93
N SER A 702 9.41 -3.72 -21.25
CA SER A 702 9.64 -2.55 -20.40
C SER A 702 10.57 -2.88 -19.23
N MET A 703 10.41 -4.05 -18.60
CA MET A 703 11.30 -4.52 -17.54
C MET A 703 12.72 -4.78 -18.05
N ILE A 704 12.86 -5.35 -19.25
CA ILE A 704 14.17 -5.56 -19.90
C ILE A 704 14.86 -4.20 -20.15
N ARG A 705 14.15 -3.20 -20.66
CA ARG A 705 14.68 -1.83 -20.81
C ARG A 705 15.14 -1.23 -19.49
N LEU A 706 14.37 -1.42 -18.41
CA LEU A 706 14.76 -0.97 -17.07
C LEU A 706 16.00 -1.70 -16.56
N ALA A 707 16.14 -3.00 -16.82
CA ALA A 707 17.34 -3.75 -16.46
C ALA A 707 18.57 -3.27 -17.26
N ALA A 708 18.41 -2.94 -18.53
CA ALA A 708 19.48 -2.41 -19.38
C ALA A 708 20.04 -1.07 -18.88
N HIS A 709 19.24 -0.22 -18.23
CA HIS A 709 19.74 1.01 -17.59
C HIS A 709 20.76 0.75 -16.47
N TYR A 710 20.76 -0.45 -15.88
CA TYR A 710 21.72 -0.88 -14.85
C TYR A 710 22.74 -1.89 -15.39
N SER A 711 22.73 -2.17 -16.69
CA SER A 711 23.70 -3.09 -17.30
C SER A 711 25.04 -2.39 -17.53
N ILE A 712 26.10 -3.18 -17.57
CA ILE A 712 27.47 -2.73 -17.81
C ILE A 712 28.00 -3.52 -19.00
N PRO A 713 27.71 -3.08 -20.24
CA PRO A 713 28.17 -3.78 -21.44
C PRO A 713 29.70 -3.80 -21.49
N PRO A 714 30.30 -4.73 -22.26
CA PRO A 714 31.75 -4.77 -22.43
C PRO A 714 32.28 -3.45 -23.04
N PRO A 715 33.47 -3.00 -22.63
CA PRO A 715 34.06 -1.76 -23.17
C PRO A 715 34.35 -1.91 -24.67
N ALA A 716 34.24 -0.80 -25.40
CA ALA A 716 34.53 -0.76 -26.84
C ALA A 716 36.01 -1.09 -27.13
N GLU A 717 36.92 -0.70 -26.23
CA GLU A 717 38.35 -1.02 -26.31
C GLU A 717 38.75 -2.13 -25.31
N ARG A 718 39.46 -3.16 -25.79
CA ARG A 718 39.94 -4.30 -24.97
C ARG A 718 40.96 -3.92 -23.88
N ARG A 719 41.50 -2.70 -23.88
CA ARG A 719 42.55 -2.22 -22.96
C ARG A 719 42.07 -1.09 -22.03
N SER A 720 40.80 -1.10 -21.61
CA SER A 720 40.35 -0.15 -20.60
C SER A 720 41.05 -0.39 -19.24
N LEU A 721 41.69 0.65 -18.71
CA LEU A 721 42.34 0.63 -17.38
C LEU A 721 41.33 0.86 -16.24
N ARG A 722 40.11 1.32 -16.54
CA ARG A 722 39.03 1.47 -15.54
C ARG A 722 38.47 0.11 -15.09
N THR A 723 38.69 -0.91 -15.90
CA THR A 723 38.30 -2.30 -15.64
C THR A 723 39.45 -3.13 -15.06
N LEU A 724 39.95 -2.82 -13.86
CA LEU A 724 40.73 -3.82 -13.15
C LEU A 724 39.76 -4.82 -12.50
N SER A 725 39.52 -5.92 -13.23
CA SER A 725 38.97 -7.16 -12.66
C SER A 725 39.87 -7.66 -11.52
N VAL A 726 39.47 -8.72 -10.83
CA VAL A 726 40.28 -9.37 -9.78
C VAL A 726 41.72 -9.69 -10.25
N GLU A 727 41.93 -9.98 -11.55
CA GLU A 727 43.27 -10.09 -12.17
C GLU A 727 44.08 -8.78 -12.11
N GLY A 728 43.43 -7.65 -12.38
CA GLY A 728 44.06 -6.33 -12.30
C GLY A 728 44.50 -5.97 -10.89
N ARG A 729 43.75 -6.42 -9.87
CA ARG A 729 44.13 -6.36 -8.45
C ARG A 729 45.32 -7.26 -8.11
N LYS A 730 45.40 -8.47 -8.68
CA LYS A 730 46.60 -9.32 -8.51
C LYS A 730 47.83 -8.68 -9.15
N LEU A 731 47.66 -8.00 -10.29
CA LEU A 731 48.74 -7.32 -11.00
C LEU A 731 49.17 -5.99 -10.34
N SER A 732 48.27 -5.27 -9.66
CA SER A 732 48.62 -4.07 -8.88
C SER A 732 49.26 -4.39 -7.53
N MET A 733 48.89 -5.52 -6.91
CA MET A 733 49.43 -5.97 -5.61
C MET A 733 50.74 -6.75 -5.70
N LEU A 734 51.13 -7.26 -6.87
CA LEU A 734 52.48 -7.81 -7.08
C LEU A 734 53.46 -6.64 -7.24
N GLY A 735 53.97 -6.19 -6.09
CA GLY A 735 54.94 -5.11 -5.97
C GLY A 735 56.14 -5.25 -6.89
N ALA A 736 56.52 -4.11 -7.45
CA ALA A 736 57.66 -3.92 -8.34
C ALA A 736 58.96 -4.54 -7.80
N THR A 737 59.38 -5.65 -8.39
CA THR A 737 60.79 -6.08 -8.41
C THR A 737 61.11 -6.72 -9.75
N GLY A 738 62.21 -6.27 -10.39
CA GLY A 738 62.74 -6.84 -11.63
C GLY A 738 62.35 -6.13 -12.94
N GLU A 739 62.72 -6.74 -14.08
CA GLU A 739 62.54 -6.23 -15.46
C GLU A 739 61.12 -5.73 -15.77
N MET A 740 60.11 -6.28 -15.11
CA MET A 740 58.71 -5.93 -15.32
C MET A 740 58.35 -4.55 -14.73
N GLY A 741 59.06 -4.08 -13.70
CA GLY A 741 58.94 -2.72 -13.17
C GLY A 741 59.43 -1.66 -14.17
N LYS A 742 60.50 -1.97 -14.91
CA LYS A 742 61.00 -1.09 -15.99
C LYS A 742 59.99 -1.01 -17.14
N LYS A 743 59.36 -2.12 -17.52
CA LYS A 743 58.28 -2.13 -18.52
C LYS A 743 57.05 -1.34 -18.08
N LEU A 744 56.72 -1.36 -16.78
CA LEU A 744 55.63 -0.59 -16.20
C LEU A 744 55.95 0.92 -16.15
N GLU A 745 57.21 1.30 -15.90
CA GLU A 745 57.66 2.69 -16.04
C GLU A 745 57.68 3.16 -17.50
N GLU A 746 58.06 2.32 -18.45
CA GLU A 746 57.97 2.61 -19.88
C GLU A 746 56.52 2.77 -20.34
N LEU A 747 55.61 1.89 -19.89
CA LEU A 747 54.17 2.02 -20.15
C LEU A 747 53.57 3.25 -19.47
N ARG A 748 54.00 3.60 -18.25
CA ARG A 748 53.61 4.85 -17.58
C ARG A 748 54.12 6.09 -18.33
N ARG A 749 55.36 6.08 -18.82
CA ARG A 749 55.90 7.14 -19.68
C ARG A 749 55.14 7.25 -21.01
N GLY A 750 54.77 6.12 -21.61
CA GLY A 750 53.91 6.08 -22.78
C GLY A 750 52.53 6.68 -22.49
N TYR A 751 51.92 6.31 -21.37
CA TYR A 751 50.64 6.87 -20.92
C TYR A 751 50.73 8.37 -20.59
N GLN A 752 51.84 8.83 -20.00
CA GLN A 752 52.08 10.25 -19.74
C GLN A 752 52.19 11.04 -21.06
N LYS A 753 52.88 10.49 -22.06
CA LYS A 753 52.96 11.08 -23.41
C LYS A 753 51.59 11.10 -24.11
N ASP A 754 50.82 10.03 -24.02
CA ASP A 754 49.45 9.97 -24.56
C ASP A 754 48.52 10.95 -23.84
N LYS A 755 48.70 11.12 -22.52
CA LYS A 755 47.98 12.11 -21.71
C LYS A 755 48.31 13.54 -22.12
N GLU A 756 49.58 13.85 -22.41
CA GLU A 756 50.01 15.16 -22.93
C GLU A 756 49.47 15.40 -24.35
N ALA A 757 49.58 14.40 -25.24
CA ALA A 757 49.04 14.50 -26.60
C ALA A 757 47.51 14.69 -26.62
N ARG A 758 46.76 14.00 -25.74
CA ARG A 758 45.32 14.20 -25.57
C ARG A 758 44.97 15.57 -25.01
N LYS A 759 45.82 16.13 -24.14
CA LYS A 759 45.65 17.47 -23.58
C LYS A 759 45.92 18.55 -24.63
N GLU A 760 46.92 18.37 -25.48
CA GLU A 760 47.19 19.23 -26.63
C GLU A 760 46.09 19.15 -27.68
N ALA A 761 45.58 17.95 -27.99
CA ALA A 761 44.45 17.77 -28.91
C ALA A 761 43.16 18.42 -28.40
N ALA A 762 42.87 18.29 -27.09
CA ALA A 762 41.73 18.96 -26.47
C ALA A 762 41.89 20.49 -26.44
N ALA A 763 43.11 21.00 -26.24
CA ALA A 763 43.40 22.43 -26.31
C ALA A 763 43.28 22.97 -27.75
N ALA A 764 43.76 22.22 -28.75
CA ALA A 764 43.62 22.56 -30.16
C ALA A 764 42.16 22.54 -30.62
N ALA A 765 41.36 21.57 -30.17
CA ALA A 765 39.92 21.54 -30.43
C ALA A 765 39.17 22.71 -29.78
N ALA A 766 39.53 23.07 -28.54
CA ALA A 766 38.98 24.24 -27.86
C ALA A 766 39.37 25.57 -28.52
N GLN A 767 40.56 25.64 -29.12
CA GLN A 767 41.01 26.82 -29.87
C GLN A 767 40.32 26.91 -31.24
N ALA A 768 40.16 25.79 -31.95
CA ALA A 768 39.42 25.75 -33.22
C ALA A 768 37.95 26.18 -33.05
N ILE A 769 37.30 25.80 -31.94
CA ILE A 769 35.94 26.25 -31.59
C ILE A 769 35.90 27.76 -31.32
N LYS A 770 36.96 28.32 -30.73
CA LYS A 770 37.07 29.77 -30.48
C LYS A 770 37.40 30.60 -31.71
N ASP A 771 38.02 29.98 -32.72
CA ASP A 771 38.35 30.63 -33.98
C ASP A 771 37.20 30.50 -35.01
N GLU A 772 36.19 29.66 -34.73
CA GLU A 772 34.92 29.52 -35.48
C GLU A 772 33.73 30.31 -34.87
N GLU A 773 33.86 30.80 -33.64
CA GLU A 773 32.99 31.83 -33.02
C GLU A 773 33.47 33.25 -33.37
#